data_AF-A0A642KLS6-F1
#
_entry.id   AF-A0A642KLS6-F1
#
_cell.length_a   1.000
_cell.length_b   1.000
_cell.length_c   1.000
_cell.angle_alpha   90.00
_cell.angle_beta   90.00
_cell.angle_gamma   90.00
#
_symmetry.space_group_name_H-M   'P 1'
#
loop_
_entity.id
_entity.type
_entity.pdbx_description
1 polymer ?
#
loop_
_entity_poly.entity_id
_entity_poly.type
_entity_poly.pdbx_seq_one_letter_code
_entity_poly.pdbx_strand_id
1 'polypeptide(L)'
;MRSTKSFYILFLIMVITACSPFGRLYKEQPRVTLALPANKQAEQPKTVEKDSTVQTSPLNFTFINAYGDSIPVGMSIEWDSINKENLTTMALDEVVVSASSTRNTAERNGLINVEFVVTVPRALQQDNWMVNVRPVLTRGDVPDSLKELRFAGQRFRELQERDYRRYDRFIEKIIPDSVNFYQTYVDYRSFERYLDRLKWYKRGLEKRWAIQEARKHRPDPLLLRFQMFNSQAVVRDSLMKERMLRNSYRMITRQWWQYERAFAQVNDTLQYQSRYLLERFRFFNDKWANYAKDQAEGLTARKTYFHDRALYASLWKTEHGFGPVRKTGIRIYSSRFDYFNEKMEQLDAALYRYYRTKGARAENREGIKFLHAFLAGRDTTSAYLDREQLTKKYIRRYEKIKNIFPMFHFRRPDLDTLPPSWIRETSKERTARPDTVQARKILLSQFSKEEIYAYYEPDGQGIPDRGPAGFFRGLSPLSTYHRSLPDSMQRRTPGCKTFRDFELSRVDSATTLNRYMRRYEALRSAYPQYHLKRELYNIHPPALWHAARQAGYGERIERINSLDSTCLVKMFYKTQKIARNEARKAMKDEKFRDIVRHPFNPEAKLDTVIYAADQVRFLYSQKVPADENSACMKVYVVGNVLNSNGDEYPLPKSDTLTFLVSSMTKFVDKTPRFVRKIVTRDAEANTSVNFFFPKNDFRLDESIDVNRKGVKQVRDLTLALMTDPVYIIDSLTLFATSSPEGNWHINGEIARKRAESIRNILVRDFTQLYDSLAVGASMEIDDAGNIRKREMKDGIPNLPQLIKVRTIPEGWDKLRHLIVEDKHFVGNRGAILRIIDREPEPDRREWLIKSQYKAEYAYMLDKLYPSVRAVDFRFTLSRRGMQQDTVYTTEPDTAYARGVECLEKRKYARALEILRPYEDMNTAIAYMSLGYDKAALRIFGNLPQTAETKYMQAILQARLGNEEQAVRLLLSAVDMDEKMKFRANLDPELSALVKKYGLFKEEDDW
;
A
#
# COMPACT_ATOMS: atom_id res chain seq x y z
N MET A 1 3.36 -62.07 -17.32
CA MET A 1 2.94 -60.75 -16.78
C MET A 1 2.76 -59.81 -17.96
N ARG A 2 1.51 -59.36 -18.16
CA ARG A 2 0.98 -58.89 -19.45
C ARG A 2 1.41 -57.45 -19.78
N SER A 3 2.09 -57.34 -20.92
CA SER A 3 2.14 -56.23 -21.89
C SER A 3 1.77 -54.81 -21.40
N THR A 4 2.77 -54.05 -21.00
CA THR A 4 2.73 -52.58 -20.82
C THR A 4 2.51 -51.82 -22.13
N LYS A 5 2.65 -52.47 -23.29
CA LYS A 5 2.43 -51.88 -24.61
C LYS A 5 0.95 -51.65 -24.93
N SER A 6 0.06 -52.49 -24.40
CA SER A 6 -1.39 -52.34 -24.59
C SER A 6 -1.95 -51.13 -23.81
N PHE A 7 -1.33 -50.77 -22.70
CA PHE A 7 -1.75 -49.62 -21.88
C PHE A 7 -1.39 -48.29 -22.53
N TYR A 8 -0.23 -48.19 -23.17
CA TYR A 8 0.14 -47.00 -23.93
C TYR A 8 -0.69 -46.81 -25.19
N ILE A 9 -1.08 -47.90 -25.86
CA ILE A 9 -1.96 -47.83 -27.04
C ILE A 9 -3.39 -47.42 -26.61
N LEU A 10 -3.93 -47.97 -25.52
CA LEU A 10 -5.21 -47.53 -24.97
C LEU A 10 -5.19 -46.09 -24.46
N PHE A 11 -4.08 -45.65 -23.86
CA PHE A 11 -3.92 -44.26 -23.41
C PHE A 11 -3.76 -43.29 -24.59
N LEU A 12 -3.05 -43.69 -25.65
CA LEU A 12 -2.93 -42.90 -26.88
C LEU A 12 -4.26 -42.84 -27.64
N ILE A 13 -5.03 -43.93 -27.67
CA ILE A 13 -6.39 -43.96 -28.22
C ILE A 13 -7.31 -43.06 -27.38
N MET A 14 -7.25 -43.11 -26.03
CA MET A 14 -8.05 -42.21 -25.18
C MET A 14 -7.69 -40.74 -25.37
N VAL A 15 -6.40 -40.40 -25.55
CA VAL A 15 -5.95 -39.01 -25.77
C VAL A 15 -6.30 -38.53 -27.18
N ILE A 16 -6.27 -39.40 -28.19
CA ILE A 16 -6.67 -39.06 -29.57
C ILE A 16 -8.19 -38.96 -29.71
N THR A 17 -8.98 -39.79 -29.01
CA THR A 17 -10.46 -39.64 -28.94
C THR A 17 -10.90 -38.46 -28.09
N ALA A 18 -10.07 -37.99 -27.14
CA ALA A 18 -10.32 -36.77 -26.37
C ALA A 18 -9.88 -35.49 -27.10
N CYS A 19 -9.18 -35.59 -28.25
CA CYS A 19 -8.63 -34.45 -28.98
C CYS A 19 -8.87 -34.56 -30.49
N SER A 20 -10.13 -34.62 -30.92
CA SER A 20 -10.62 -33.98 -32.17
C SER A 20 -12.15 -34.05 -32.31
N PRO A 21 -12.84 -32.99 -32.80
CA PRO A 21 -12.62 -31.57 -32.54
C PRO A 21 -13.55 -31.07 -31.41
N PHE A 22 -13.10 -30.08 -30.64
CA PHE A 22 -14.01 -29.06 -30.10
C PHE A 22 -14.57 -28.24 -31.30
N GLY A 23 -15.32 -28.91 -32.17
CA GLY A 23 -16.25 -28.28 -33.08
C GLY A 23 -17.43 -27.87 -32.20
N ARG A 24 -17.53 -26.57 -31.95
CA ARG A 24 -18.71 -25.83 -31.47
C ARG A 24 -19.87 -26.76 -31.05
N LEU A 25 -20.06 -26.93 -29.74
CA LEU A 25 -21.36 -27.30 -29.18
C LEU A 25 -22.36 -26.21 -29.60
N TYR A 26 -22.92 -26.34 -30.80
CA TYR A 26 -24.17 -25.67 -31.10
C TYR A 26 -25.19 -26.33 -30.19
N LYS A 27 -25.77 -25.52 -29.31
CA LYS A 27 -26.99 -25.87 -28.58
C LYS A 27 -27.96 -26.39 -29.63
N GLU A 28 -28.26 -27.69 -29.63
CA GLU A 28 -29.33 -28.23 -30.47
C GLU A 28 -30.57 -27.42 -30.12
N GLN A 29 -30.99 -26.56 -31.05
CA GLN A 29 -32.23 -25.82 -30.88
C GLN A 29 -33.38 -26.82 -30.95
N PRO A 30 -34.44 -26.63 -30.15
CA PRO A 30 -35.55 -27.57 -30.07
C PRO A 30 -36.18 -27.72 -31.46
N ARG A 31 -35.91 -28.85 -32.12
CA ARG A 31 -36.67 -29.30 -33.28
C ARG A 31 -37.97 -29.86 -32.74
N VAL A 32 -39.07 -29.13 -32.93
CA VAL A 32 -40.38 -29.60 -32.51
C VAL A 32 -40.92 -30.53 -33.59
N THR A 33 -40.91 -31.84 -33.33
CA THR A 33 -41.84 -32.75 -33.99
C THR A 33 -43.23 -32.48 -33.40
N LEU A 34 -44.12 -31.87 -34.19
CA LEU A 34 -45.49 -31.59 -33.77
C LEU A 34 -46.23 -32.92 -33.55
N ALA A 35 -46.33 -33.36 -32.29
CA ALA A 35 -47.30 -34.38 -31.90
C ALA A 35 -48.68 -33.72 -31.83
N LEU A 36 -49.58 -34.14 -32.72
CA LEU A 36 -51.01 -33.77 -32.67
C LEU A 36 -51.59 -34.21 -31.31
N PRO A 37 -52.23 -33.32 -30.53
CA PRO A 37 -52.94 -33.74 -29.33
C PRO A 37 -54.14 -34.63 -29.70
N ALA A 38 -54.37 -35.68 -28.90
CA ALA A 38 -55.51 -36.56 -29.03
C ALA A 38 -56.83 -35.76 -29.03
N ASN A 39 -57.68 -36.13 -29.98
CA ASN A 39 -58.97 -35.56 -30.33
C ASN A 39 -59.83 -35.23 -29.08
N LYS A 40 -59.88 -33.96 -28.67
CA LYS A 40 -61.01 -33.45 -27.89
C LYS A 40 -62.11 -33.12 -28.90
N GLN A 41 -63.13 -33.98 -28.98
CA GLN A 41 -64.38 -33.65 -29.65
C GLN A 41 -65.00 -32.45 -28.92
N ALA A 42 -64.82 -31.26 -29.49
CA ALA A 42 -65.67 -30.11 -29.21
C ALA A 42 -66.63 -30.02 -30.39
N GLU A 43 -67.92 -30.15 -30.12
CA GLU A 43 -68.99 -29.99 -31.10
C GLU A 43 -68.83 -28.64 -31.82
N GLN A 44 -68.92 -28.68 -33.16
CA GLN A 44 -68.92 -27.47 -33.96
C GLN A 44 -70.24 -26.73 -33.75
N PRO A 45 -70.23 -25.43 -33.39
CA PRO A 45 -71.44 -24.62 -33.46
C PRO A 45 -71.82 -24.39 -34.93
N LYS A 46 -73.11 -24.57 -35.22
CA LYS A 46 -73.72 -24.26 -36.53
C LYS A 46 -73.43 -22.80 -36.90
N THR A 47 -72.89 -22.63 -38.09
CA THR A 47 -72.65 -21.34 -38.76
C THR A 47 -73.94 -20.53 -38.81
N VAL A 48 -73.91 -19.34 -38.22
CA VAL A 48 -74.95 -18.31 -38.38
C VAL A 48 -74.68 -17.61 -39.72
N GLU A 49 -75.62 -17.71 -40.65
CA GLU A 49 -75.65 -16.91 -41.87
C GLU A 49 -75.87 -15.43 -41.53
N LYS A 50 -75.08 -14.54 -42.15
CA LYS A 50 -75.45 -13.13 -42.34
C LYS A 50 -74.98 -12.61 -43.70
N ASP A 51 -75.97 -12.39 -44.55
CA ASP A 51 -76.22 -11.27 -45.47
C ASP A 51 -75.04 -10.58 -46.18
N SER A 52 -74.92 -10.95 -47.46
CA SER A 52 -74.77 -10.08 -48.63
C SER A 52 -73.90 -8.83 -48.51
N THR A 53 -72.65 -8.94 -48.94
CA THR A 53 -72.05 -8.00 -49.90
C THR A 53 -71.10 -8.78 -50.84
N VAL A 54 -71.44 -8.74 -52.13
CA VAL A 54 -70.75 -9.19 -53.36
C VAL A 54 -69.44 -9.99 -53.18
N GLN A 55 -69.54 -11.32 -53.34
CA GLN A 55 -68.41 -12.18 -53.71
C GLN A 55 -68.10 -12.01 -55.20
N THR A 56 -66.93 -11.49 -55.54
CA THR A 56 -66.30 -11.72 -56.85
C THR A 56 -65.43 -12.97 -56.74
N SER A 57 -65.86 -14.05 -57.39
CA SER A 57 -65.09 -15.28 -57.57
C SER A 57 -63.85 -14.99 -58.45
N PRO A 58 -62.62 -15.34 -58.05
CA PRO A 58 -61.49 -15.27 -58.97
C PRO A 58 -61.59 -16.43 -59.97
N LEU A 59 -61.70 -16.08 -61.26
CA LEU A 59 -61.57 -17.01 -62.37
C LEU A 59 -60.13 -17.53 -62.41
N ASN A 60 -59.95 -18.85 -62.29
CA ASN A 60 -58.66 -19.50 -62.47
C ASN A 60 -58.33 -19.57 -63.97
N PHE A 61 -57.32 -18.81 -64.42
CA PHE A 61 -56.65 -19.08 -65.70
C PHE A 61 -55.19 -19.43 -65.43
N THR A 62 -54.73 -20.52 -66.06
CA THR A 62 -53.34 -20.98 -66.02
C THR A 62 -52.50 -20.23 -67.05
N PHE A 63 -51.46 -19.53 -66.60
CA PHE A 63 -50.45 -18.97 -67.50
C PHE A 63 -49.30 -19.98 -67.68
N ILE A 64 -48.95 -20.28 -68.93
CA ILE A 64 -47.78 -21.08 -69.28
C ILE A 64 -46.69 -20.11 -69.74
N ASN A 65 -45.57 -20.06 -69.03
CA ASN A 65 -44.42 -19.26 -69.46
C ASN A 65 -43.63 -20.02 -70.55
N ALA A 66 -42.77 -19.34 -71.31
CA ALA A 66 -42.05 -19.91 -72.47
C ALA A 66 -41.14 -21.15 -72.17
N TYR A 67 -41.00 -21.53 -70.89
CA TYR A 67 -40.24 -22.70 -70.41
C TYR A 67 -41.10 -23.83 -69.81
N GLY A 68 -42.44 -23.75 -69.86
CA GLY A 68 -43.32 -24.90 -69.62
C GLY A 68 -43.80 -25.17 -68.18
N ASP A 69 -43.46 -24.34 -67.19
CA ASP A 69 -43.97 -24.50 -65.83
C ASP A 69 -45.29 -23.74 -65.60
N SER A 70 -46.28 -24.41 -64.97
CA SER A 70 -47.59 -23.85 -64.62
C SER A 70 -47.63 -23.37 -63.16
N ILE A 71 -48.00 -22.11 -62.96
CA ILE A 71 -48.18 -21.51 -61.62
C ILE A 71 -49.66 -21.11 -61.46
N PRO A 72 -50.40 -21.66 -60.49
CA PRO A 72 -51.74 -21.17 -60.17
C PRO A 72 -51.61 -19.88 -59.34
N VAL A 73 -52.11 -18.76 -59.85
CA VAL A 73 -52.04 -17.47 -59.14
C VAL A 73 -53.41 -16.83 -59.05
N GLY A 74 -53.93 -16.69 -57.82
CA GLY A 74 -55.02 -15.78 -57.49
C GLY A 74 -54.49 -14.36 -57.32
N MET A 75 -54.33 -13.62 -58.42
CA MET A 75 -54.01 -12.19 -58.42
C MET A 75 -55.24 -11.40 -58.89
N SER A 76 -55.69 -10.41 -58.12
CA SER A 76 -56.56 -9.34 -58.62
C SER A 76 -55.69 -8.24 -59.21
N ILE A 77 -55.95 -7.87 -60.46
CA ILE A 77 -55.30 -6.73 -61.13
C ILE A 77 -56.34 -5.61 -61.16
N GLU A 78 -56.10 -4.55 -60.38
CA GLU A 78 -56.88 -3.31 -60.50
C GLU A 78 -56.10 -2.31 -61.36
N TRP A 79 -56.75 -1.83 -62.42
CA TRP A 79 -56.19 -0.84 -63.34
C TRP A 79 -56.38 0.56 -62.75
N ASP A 80 -55.28 1.23 -62.39
CA ASP A 80 -55.32 2.62 -61.96
C ASP A 80 -55.40 3.56 -63.18
N SER A 81 -56.60 4.11 -63.42
CA SER A 81 -56.89 4.97 -64.56
C SER A 81 -56.10 6.29 -64.59
N ILE A 82 -55.48 6.68 -63.46
CA ILE A 82 -54.72 7.94 -63.36
C ILE A 82 -53.26 7.72 -63.75
N ASN A 83 -52.66 6.62 -63.29
CA ASN A 83 -51.22 6.36 -63.48
C ASN A 83 -50.90 5.40 -64.63
N LYS A 84 -51.90 4.74 -65.25
CA LYS A 84 -51.71 3.74 -66.32
C LYS A 84 -50.70 2.64 -65.94
N GLU A 85 -50.68 2.23 -64.68
CA GLU A 85 -49.87 1.12 -64.18
C GLU A 85 -50.78 0.00 -63.64
N ASN A 86 -50.33 -1.26 -63.80
CA ASN A 86 -51.02 -2.44 -63.29
C ASN A 86 -50.62 -2.67 -61.83
N LEU A 87 -51.53 -2.40 -60.88
CA LEU A 87 -51.30 -2.74 -59.47
C LEU A 87 -51.59 -4.24 -59.28
N THR A 88 -50.55 -5.01 -58.96
CA THR A 88 -50.66 -6.41 -58.56
C THR A 88 -50.82 -6.47 -57.05
N THR A 89 -52.05 -6.70 -56.57
CA THR A 89 -52.32 -6.90 -55.15
C THR A 89 -52.37 -8.41 -54.85
N MET A 90 -51.40 -8.89 -54.07
CA MET A 90 -51.38 -10.26 -53.55
C MET A 90 -52.15 -10.29 -52.23
N ALA A 91 -53.33 -10.90 -52.21
CA ALA A 91 -54.06 -11.16 -50.98
C ALA A 91 -53.39 -12.34 -50.24
N LEU A 92 -52.69 -12.05 -49.14
CA LEU A 92 -52.12 -13.09 -48.27
C LEU A 92 -53.17 -13.62 -47.30
N ASP A 93 -53.22 -14.94 -47.11
CA ASP A 93 -54.10 -15.58 -46.13
C ASP A 93 -53.83 -15.08 -44.71
N GLU A 94 -54.90 -14.82 -43.96
CA GLU A 94 -54.85 -14.31 -42.58
C GLU A 94 -54.26 -15.36 -41.60
N VAL A 95 -53.40 -14.91 -40.68
CA VAL A 95 -52.96 -15.72 -39.54
C VAL A 95 -54.10 -15.78 -38.53
N VAL A 96 -54.88 -16.87 -38.57
CA VAL A 96 -56.05 -17.05 -37.71
C VAL A 96 -55.66 -17.41 -36.28
N VAL A 97 -56.20 -16.65 -35.32
CA VAL A 97 -56.14 -16.98 -33.91
C VAL A 97 -57.39 -17.79 -33.55
N SER A 98 -57.23 -19.09 -33.28
CA SER A 98 -58.38 -19.95 -32.94
C SER A 98 -58.61 -19.99 -31.42
N ALA A 99 -59.60 -19.24 -30.96
CA ALA A 99 -60.21 -19.38 -29.63
C ALA A 99 -61.65 -18.81 -29.66
N SER A 100 -62.49 -19.17 -28.68
CA SER A 100 -63.78 -18.51 -28.45
C SER A 100 -63.56 -17.00 -28.26
N SER A 101 -64.41 -16.16 -28.84
CA SER A 101 -64.27 -14.69 -28.88
C SER A 101 -64.11 -14.02 -27.50
N THR A 102 -64.61 -14.67 -26.44
CA THR A 102 -64.46 -14.27 -25.04
C THR A 102 -63.82 -15.40 -24.21
N ARG A 103 -62.87 -15.06 -23.32
CA ARG A 103 -62.23 -16.02 -22.40
C ARG A 103 -62.08 -15.41 -21.00
N ASN A 104 -62.53 -16.14 -19.98
CA ASN A 104 -62.32 -15.75 -18.58
C ASN A 104 -60.97 -16.29 -18.09
N THR A 105 -60.17 -15.45 -17.43
CA THR A 105 -58.85 -15.80 -16.88
C THR A 105 -58.73 -15.24 -15.47
N ALA A 106 -58.12 -15.97 -14.54
CA ALA A 106 -57.90 -15.47 -13.19
C ALA A 106 -56.51 -14.83 -13.02
N GLU A 107 -56.47 -13.82 -12.16
CA GLU A 107 -55.23 -13.22 -11.70
C GLU A 107 -54.61 -14.05 -10.56
N ARG A 108 -53.31 -14.34 -10.65
CA ARG A 108 -52.56 -15.08 -9.62
C ARG A 108 -51.26 -14.36 -9.32
N ASN A 109 -51.05 -14.00 -8.06
CA ASN A 109 -49.83 -13.37 -7.57
C ASN A 109 -49.45 -12.10 -8.38
N GLY A 110 -50.44 -11.31 -8.78
CA GLY A 110 -50.25 -10.11 -9.62
C GLY A 110 -49.90 -10.42 -11.07
N LEU A 111 -50.07 -11.66 -11.53
CA LEU A 111 -49.79 -12.12 -12.88
C LEU A 111 -51.04 -12.74 -13.51
N ILE A 112 -51.23 -12.48 -14.80
CA ILE A 112 -52.33 -12.98 -15.63
C ILE A 112 -51.72 -13.86 -16.70
N ASN A 113 -52.25 -15.07 -16.86
CA ASN A 113 -51.75 -16.02 -17.86
C ASN A 113 -52.55 -15.88 -19.16
N VAL A 114 -51.94 -15.30 -20.20
CA VAL A 114 -52.57 -15.11 -21.50
C VAL A 114 -52.23 -16.30 -22.39
N GLU A 115 -53.26 -17.03 -22.81
CA GLU A 115 -53.13 -18.25 -23.61
C GLU A 115 -54.05 -18.24 -24.84
N PHE A 116 -53.48 -18.49 -26.02
CA PHE A 116 -54.22 -18.60 -27.29
C PHE A 116 -53.41 -19.41 -28.31
N VAL A 117 -54.06 -19.90 -29.37
CA VAL A 117 -53.39 -20.68 -30.43
C VAL A 117 -53.17 -19.81 -31.65
N VAL A 118 -51.92 -19.75 -32.11
CA VAL A 118 -51.53 -19.08 -33.37
C VAL A 118 -51.41 -20.14 -34.46
N THR A 119 -52.12 -19.92 -35.58
CA THR A 119 -52.12 -20.86 -36.71
C THR A 119 -51.46 -20.22 -37.92
N VAL A 120 -50.39 -20.81 -38.45
CA VAL A 120 -49.70 -20.33 -39.66
C VAL A 120 -50.08 -21.22 -40.86
N PRO A 121 -50.72 -20.67 -41.92
CA PRO A 121 -51.13 -21.43 -43.09
C PRO A 121 -49.94 -21.80 -43.99
N ARG A 122 -50.08 -22.87 -44.79
CA ARG A 122 -49.04 -23.39 -45.70
C ARG A 122 -48.53 -22.35 -46.70
N ALA A 123 -49.38 -21.44 -47.17
CA ALA A 123 -49.00 -20.39 -48.13
C ALA A 123 -47.88 -19.47 -47.63
N LEU A 124 -47.78 -19.29 -46.31
CA LEU A 124 -46.75 -18.46 -45.66
C LEU A 124 -45.50 -19.24 -45.26
N GLN A 125 -45.46 -20.56 -45.48
CA GLN A 125 -44.36 -21.45 -45.06
C GLN A 125 -43.34 -21.71 -46.19
N GLN A 126 -42.97 -20.69 -46.96
CA GLN A 126 -41.96 -20.84 -48.02
C GLN A 126 -40.53 -20.94 -47.44
N ASP A 127 -39.66 -21.74 -48.07
CA ASP A 127 -38.29 -22.01 -47.58
C ASP A 127 -37.40 -20.77 -47.46
N ASN A 128 -37.65 -19.76 -48.30
CA ASN A 128 -36.90 -18.50 -48.38
C ASN A 128 -37.56 -17.35 -47.60
N TRP A 129 -38.64 -17.61 -46.88
CA TRP A 129 -39.36 -16.59 -46.11
C TRP A 129 -39.13 -16.74 -44.61
N MET A 130 -39.28 -15.64 -43.88
CA MET A 130 -39.40 -15.62 -42.43
C MET A 130 -40.68 -14.89 -42.06
N VAL A 131 -41.60 -15.59 -41.42
CA VAL A 131 -42.84 -15.01 -40.90
C VAL A 131 -42.61 -14.57 -39.47
N ASN A 132 -42.68 -13.26 -39.24
CA ASN A 132 -42.68 -12.69 -37.91
C ASN A 132 -44.12 -12.41 -37.50
N VAL A 133 -44.52 -13.01 -36.39
CA VAL A 133 -45.85 -12.86 -35.81
C VAL A 133 -45.69 -12.23 -34.44
N ARG A 134 -46.23 -11.02 -34.27
CA ARG A 134 -46.22 -10.28 -33.01
C ARG A 134 -47.64 -10.21 -32.46
N PRO A 135 -47.93 -10.95 -31.37
CA PRO A 135 -49.16 -10.74 -30.65
C PRO A 135 -49.11 -9.41 -29.90
N VAL A 136 -50.13 -8.58 -30.09
CA VAL A 136 -50.30 -7.30 -29.41
C VAL A 136 -51.42 -7.44 -28.39
N LEU A 137 -51.14 -7.02 -27.18
CA LEU A 137 -52.04 -7.06 -26.05
C LEU A 137 -52.40 -5.63 -25.67
N THR A 138 -53.64 -5.21 -25.82
CA THR A 138 -54.10 -3.89 -25.35
C THR A 138 -54.76 -4.01 -23.98
N ARG A 139 -54.36 -3.10 -23.08
CA ARG A 139 -54.97 -2.91 -21.75
C ARG A 139 -55.52 -1.48 -21.67
N GLY A 140 -56.84 -1.33 -21.78
CA GLY A 140 -57.44 -0.02 -22.06
C GLY A 140 -56.93 0.52 -23.40
N ASP A 141 -56.35 1.72 -23.40
CA ASP A 141 -55.84 2.40 -24.60
C ASP A 141 -54.34 2.17 -24.87
N VAL A 142 -53.62 1.51 -23.96
CA VAL A 142 -52.17 1.30 -24.08
C VAL A 142 -51.88 -0.08 -24.69
N PRO A 143 -51.21 -0.15 -25.85
CA PRO A 143 -50.74 -1.42 -26.41
C PRO A 143 -49.48 -1.88 -25.68
N ASP A 144 -49.56 -3.02 -25.01
CA ASP A 144 -48.41 -3.80 -24.57
C ASP A 144 -48.10 -4.87 -25.63
N SER A 145 -46.83 -5.22 -25.76
CA SER A 145 -46.37 -6.15 -26.79
C SER A 145 -45.95 -7.46 -26.17
N LEU A 146 -46.65 -8.52 -26.56
CA LEU A 146 -46.26 -9.86 -26.21
C LEU A 146 -45.04 -10.25 -27.03
N LYS A 147 -44.32 -11.27 -26.54
CA LYS A 147 -43.11 -11.75 -27.21
C LYS A 147 -43.45 -12.27 -28.60
N GLU A 148 -42.63 -11.91 -29.57
CA GLU A 148 -42.83 -12.31 -30.95
C GLU A 148 -42.57 -13.80 -31.18
N LEU A 149 -43.18 -14.34 -32.22
CA LEU A 149 -42.99 -15.67 -32.76
C LEU A 149 -42.36 -15.52 -34.14
N ARG A 150 -41.23 -16.18 -34.35
CA ARG A 150 -40.54 -16.24 -35.64
C ARG A 150 -40.57 -17.64 -36.19
N PHE A 151 -41.03 -17.72 -37.42
CA PHE A 151 -41.12 -18.93 -38.19
C PHE A 151 -40.28 -18.75 -39.45
N ALA A 152 -39.07 -19.30 -39.46
CA ALA A 152 -38.16 -19.19 -40.59
C ALA A 152 -38.24 -20.42 -41.49
N GLY A 153 -38.19 -20.22 -42.80
CA GLY A 153 -37.93 -21.30 -43.75
C GLY A 153 -36.48 -21.77 -43.67
N GLN A 154 -36.22 -22.99 -44.17
CA GLN A 154 -34.89 -23.61 -44.08
C GLN A 154 -33.80 -22.79 -44.78
N ARG A 155 -34.03 -22.34 -46.02
CA ARG A 155 -33.04 -21.57 -46.79
C ARG A 155 -32.79 -20.19 -46.17
N PHE A 156 -33.83 -19.55 -45.62
CA PHE A 156 -33.67 -18.28 -44.91
C PHE A 156 -32.79 -18.45 -43.67
N ARG A 157 -32.97 -19.53 -42.90
CA ARG A 157 -32.12 -19.84 -41.74
C ARG A 157 -30.67 -20.09 -42.13
N GLU A 158 -30.42 -20.83 -43.20
CA GLU A 158 -29.06 -21.09 -43.72
C GLU A 158 -28.35 -19.78 -44.10
N LEU A 159 -29.07 -18.82 -44.67
CA LEU A 159 -28.56 -17.48 -44.99
C LEU A 159 -28.21 -16.70 -43.71
N GLN A 160 -29.08 -16.70 -42.70
CA GLN A 160 -28.78 -16.10 -41.39
C GLN A 160 -27.51 -16.73 -40.78
N GLU A 161 -27.43 -18.05 -40.71
CA GLU A 161 -26.25 -18.73 -40.18
C GLU A 161 -24.97 -18.39 -40.95
N ARG A 162 -25.05 -18.26 -42.28
CA ARG A 162 -23.91 -17.85 -43.11
C ARG A 162 -23.43 -16.45 -42.75
N ASP A 163 -24.33 -15.51 -42.48
CA ASP A 163 -24.00 -14.15 -42.03
C ASP A 163 -23.33 -14.17 -40.67
N TYR A 164 -23.87 -14.92 -39.71
CA TYR A 164 -23.25 -15.11 -38.40
C TYR A 164 -21.87 -15.77 -38.50
N ARG A 165 -21.67 -16.78 -39.37
CA ARG A 165 -20.35 -17.37 -39.64
C ARG A 165 -19.36 -16.37 -40.26
N ARG A 166 -19.84 -15.41 -41.07
CA ARG A 166 -19.00 -14.29 -41.57
C ARG A 166 -18.58 -13.37 -40.43
N TYR A 167 -19.50 -13.06 -39.53
CA TYR A 167 -19.25 -12.20 -38.37
C TYR A 167 -18.33 -12.88 -37.34
N ASP A 168 -18.50 -14.17 -37.09
CA ASP A 168 -17.62 -14.96 -36.23
C ASP A 168 -16.15 -14.90 -36.70
N ARG A 169 -15.91 -15.01 -38.02
CA ARG A 169 -14.56 -14.85 -38.59
C ARG A 169 -13.97 -13.46 -38.38
N PHE A 170 -14.80 -12.45 -38.16
CA PHE A 170 -14.35 -11.12 -37.76
C PHE A 170 -14.03 -11.09 -36.25
N ILE A 171 -14.91 -11.66 -35.41
CA ILE A 171 -14.67 -11.79 -33.96
C ILE A 171 -13.37 -12.56 -33.67
N GLU A 172 -13.08 -13.65 -34.39
CA GLU A 172 -11.86 -14.44 -34.23
C GLU A 172 -10.57 -13.62 -34.48
N LYS A 173 -10.65 -12.52 -35.22
CA LYS A 173 -9.53 -11.59 -35.45
C LYS A 173 -9.34 -10.58 -34.30
N ILE A 174 -10.30 -10.48 -33.38
CA ILE A 174 -10.22 -9.67 -32.17
C ILE A 174 -9.54 -10.52 -31.10
N ILE A 175 -8.44 -10.01 -30.55
CA ILE A 175 -7.77 -10.63 -29.42
C ILE A 175 -8.61 -10.31 -28.17
N PRO A 176 -9.14 -11.33 -27.46
CA PRO A 176 -9.93 -11.14 -26.24
C PRO A 176 -9.09 -10.59 -25.08
N ASP A 177 -9.76 -9.91 -24.14
CA ASP A 177 -9.11 -9.36 -22.94
C ASP A 177 -8.68 -10.43 -21.92
N SER A 178 -9.21 -11.65 -22.03
CA SER A 178 -8.79 -12.79 -21.21
C SER A 178 -7.39 -13.30 -21.55
N VAL A 179 -6.85 -12.95 -22.71
CA VAL A 179 -5.51 -13.40 -23.13
C VAL A 179 -4.44 -12.61 -22.39
N ASN A 180 -3.35 -13.27 -21.99
CA ASN A 180 -2.25 -12.61 -21.28
C ASN A 180 -1.68 -11.44 -22.10
N PHE A 181 -1.86 -10.23 -21.55
CA PHE A 181 -1.47 -8.99 -22.19
C PHE A 181 0.04 -8.93 -22.48
N TYR A 182 0.86 -9.35 -21.52
CA TYR A 182 2.32 -9.31 -21.64
C TYR A 182 2.85 -10.24 -22.74
N GLN A 183 2.28 -11.44 -22.86
CA GLN A 183 2.68 -12.38 -23.93
C GLN A 183 2.29 -11.88 -25.32
N THR A 184 1.15 -11.19 -25.42
CA THR A 184 0.55 -10.85 -26.73
C THR A 184 1.02 -9.50 -27.28
N TYR A 185 1.18 -8.53 -26.38
CA TYR A 185 1.39 -7.13 -26.73
C TYR A 185 2.75 -6.57 -26.32
N VAL A 186 3.56 -7.28 -25.52
CA VAL A 186 4.89 -6.82 -25.14
C VAL A 186 5.96 -7.61 -25.88
N ASP A 187 6.98 -6.93 -26.39
CA ASP A 187 8.19 -7.60 -26.87
C ASP A 187 9.10 -7.98 -25.69
N TYR A 188 8.73 -9.08 -25.03
CA TYR A 188 9.37 -9.53 -23.80
C TYR A 188 10.88 -9.80 -23.98
N ARG A 189 11.29 -10.35 -25.13
CA ARG A 189 12.70 -10.66 -25.42
C ARG A 189 13.57 -9.40 -25.48
N SER A 190 13.04 -8.31 -26.04
CA SER A 190 13.73 -7.02 -26.10
C SER A 190 13.78 -6.35 -24.73
N PHE A 191 12.70 -6.48 -23.94
CA PHE A 191 12.64 -6.00 -22.56
C PHE A 191 13.65 -6.69 -21.64
N GLU A 192 13.75 -8.03 -21.68
CA GLU A 192 14.74 -8.78 -20.90
C GLU A 192 16.17 -8.35 -21.22
N ARG A 193 16.50 -8.23 -22.51
CA ARG A 193 17.83 -7.74 -22.96
C ARG A 193 18.13 -6.35 -22.44
N TYR A 194 17.12 -5.49 -22.35
CA TYR A 194 17.26 -4.15 -21.82
C TYR A 194 17.51 -4.15 -20.31
N LEU A 195 16.78 -4.98 -19.54
CA LEU A 195 17.01 -5.16 -18.11
C LEU A 195 18.42 -5.69 -17.82
N ASP A 196 18.90 -6.66 -18.61
CA ASP A 196 20.26 -7.17 -18.48
C ASP A 196 21.31 -6.08 -18.73
N ARG A 197 21.13 -5.25 -19.76
CA ARG A 197 22.01 -4.10 -20.02
C ARG A 197 22.01 -3.10 -18.86
N LEU A 198 20.83 -2.78 -18.31
CA LEU A 198 20.71 -1.90 -17.14
C LEU A 198 21.43 -2.48 -15.91
N LYS A 199 21.26 -3.79 -15.66
CA LYS A 199 21.93 -4.50 -14.56
C LYS A 199 23.45 -4.46 -14.70
N TRP A 200 23.97 -4.69 -15.91
CA TRP A 200 25.40 -4.57 -16.20
C TRP A 200 25.91 -3.14 -16.01
N TYR A 201 25.15 -2.15 -16.48
CA TYR A 201 25.49 -0.75 -16.33
C TYR A 201 25.53 -0.34 -14.84
N LYS A 202 24.52 -0.72 -14.05
CA LYS A 202 24.45 -0.47 -12.60
C LYS A 202 25.65 -1.09 -11.87
N ARG A 203 25.96 -2.37 -12.11
CA ARG A 203 27.14 -3.04 -11.54
C ARG A 203 28.45 -2.32 -11.89
N GLY A 204 28.55 -1.80 -13.11
CA GLY A 204 29.68 -0.98 -13.53
C GLY A 204 29.82 0.32 -12.73
N LEU A 205 28.70 0.97 -12.41
CA LEU A 205 28.67 2.17 -11.57
C LEU A 205 29.02 1.86 -10.10
N GLU A 206 28.44 0.81 -9.52
CA GLU A 206 28.73 0.38 -8.14
C GLU A 206 30.23 0.09 -7.96
N LYS A 207 30.85 -0.58 -8.93
CA LYS A 207 32.30 -0.82 -8.92
C LYS A 207 33.09 0.48 -8.93
N ARG A 208 32.69 1.46 -9.75
CA ARG A 208 33.36 2.78 -9.81
C ARG A 208 33.14 3.58 -8.52
N TRP A 209 31.96 3.50 -7.93
CA TRP A 209 31.61 4.10 -6.65
C TRP A 209 32.49 3.57 -5.53
N ALA A 210 32.61 2.24 -5.39
CA ALA A 210 33.47 1.59 -4.41
C ALA A 210 34.97 1.92 -4.61
N ILE A 211 35.42 2.08 -5.86
CA ILE A 211 36.79 2.53 -6.15
C ILE A 211 37.02 3.96 -5.64
N GLN A 212 36.05 4.87 -5.76
CA GLN A 212 36.20 6.22 -5.23
C GLN A 212 36.19 6.24 -3.71
N GLU A 213 35.37 5.40 -3.07
CA GLU A 213 35.36 5.24 -1.61
C GLU A 213 36.74 4.83 -1.09
N ALA A 214 37.33 3.80 -1.69
CA ALA A 214 38.68 3.35 -1.33
C ALA A 214 39.76 4.41 -1.58
N ARG A 215 39.54 5.37 -2.50
CA ARG A 215 40.47 6.48 -2.77
C ARG A 215 40.28 7.64 -1.79
N LYS A 216 39.06 7.92 -1.36
CA LYS A 216 38.72 8.94 -0.34
C LYS A 216 39.47 8.70 0.97
N HIS A 217 39.63 7.44 1.37
CA HIS A 217 40.30 7.05 2.61
C HIS A 217 41.83 6.96 2.53
N ARG A 218 42.45 7.24 1.36
CA ARG A 218 43.91 7.23 1.25
C ARG A 218 44.51 8.50 1.86
N PRO A 219 45.56 8.39 2.71
CA PRO A 219 46.24 9.57 3.24
C PRO A 219 46.87 10.38 2.10
N ASP A 220 46.82 11.71 2.19
CA ASP A 220 47.38 12.61 1.18
C ASP A 220 48.91 12.40 1.10
N PRO A 221 49.47 12.04 -0.08
CA PRO A 221 50.91 11.85 -0.25
C PRO A 221 51.75 13.08 0.10
N LEU A 222 51.19 14.30 0.01
CA LEU A 222 51.89 15.53 0.40
C LEU A 222 51.92 15.68 1.92
N LEU A 223 50.81 15.37 2.59
CA LEU A 223 50.74 15.37 4.05
C LEU A 223 51.72 14.37 4.67
N LEU A 224 51.81 13.16 4.10
CA LEU A 224 52.80 12.17 4.52
C LEU A 224 54.24 12.66 4.34
N ARG A 225 54.54 13.37 3.23
CA ARG A 225 55.87 13.96 2.99
C ARG A 225 56.19 15.09 3.98
N PHE A 226 55.21 15.91 4.35
CA PHE A 226 55.39 16.99 5.32
C PHE A 226 55.61 16.43 6.73
N GLN A 227 54.82 15.42 7.13
CA GLN A 227 55.04 14.70 8.38
C GLN A 227 56.43 14.08 8.45
N MET A 228 56.88 13.45 7.35
CA MET A 228 58.23 12.89 7.27
C MET A 228 59.30 13.99 7.41
N PHE A 229 59.17 15.11 6.69
CA PHE A 229 60.09 16.24 6.80
C PHE A 229 60.17 16.78 8.23
N ASN A 230 59.02 16.99 8.88
CA ASN A 230 58.95 17.49 10.26
C ASN A 230 59.61 16.49 11.24
N SER A 231 59.36 15.20 11.07
CA SER A 231 60.00 14.16 11.89
C SER A 231 61.52 14.16 11.73
N GLN A 232 62.02 14.32 10.49
CA GLN A 232 63.45 14.40 10.22
C GLN A 232 64.10 15.65 10.80
N ALA A 233 63.41 16.80 10.75
CA ALA A 233 63.90 18.03 11.35
C ALA A 233 64.07 17.91 12.87
N VAL A 234 63.08 17.31 13.55
CA VAL A 234 63.14 17.03 15.00
C VAL A 234 64.28 16.08 15.35
N VAL A 235 64.44 15.00 14.57
CA VAL A 235 65.55 14.05 14.77
C VAL A 235 66.90 14.75 14.59
N ARG A 236 67.07 15.54 13.54
CA ARG A 236 68.32 16.29 13.28
C ARG A 236 68.64 17.28 14.41
N ASP A 237 67.65 18.01 14.92
CA ASP A 237 67.81 18.93 16.06
C ASP A 237 68.32 18.18 17.30
N SER A 238 67.68 17.05 17.62
CA SER A 238 68.05 16.23 18.77
C SER A 238 69.48 15.67 18.67
N LEU A 239 69.86 15.13 17.50
CA LEU A 239 71.21 14.61 17.24
C LEU A 239 72.27 15.71 17.31
N MET A 240 71.95 16.91 16.80
CA MET A 240 72.87 18.02 16.84
C MET A 240 73.11 18.50 18.28
N LYS A 241 72.05 18.60 19.09
CA LYS A 241 72.16 18.91 20.51
C LYS A 241 73.03 17.88 21.24
N GLU A 242 72.78 16.60 21.00
CA GLU A 242 73.57 15.52 21.60
C GLU A 242 75.05 15.59 21.19
N ARG A 243 75.34 15.86 19.91
CA ARG A 243 76.72 16.02 19.41
C ARG A 243 77.43 17.20 20.08
N MET A 244 76.75 18.32 20.30
CA MET A 244 77.32 19.50 20.97
C MET A 244 77.63 19.21 22.44
N LEU A 245 76.74 18.50 23.15
CA LEU A 245 76.98 18.03 24.51
C LEU A 245 78.15 17.02 24.56
N ARG A 246 78.21 16.06 23.64
CA ARG A 246 79.33 15.10 23.59
C ARG A 246 80.67 15.78 23.35
N ASN A 247 80.71 16.80 22.50
CA ASN A 247 81.91 17.58 22.24
C ASN A 247 82.30 18.45 23.46
N SER A 248 81.34 19.03 24.17
CA SER A 248 81.64 19.79 25.39
C SER A 248 82.25 18.88 26.45
N TYR A 249 81.69 17.68 26.67
CA TYR A 249 82.26 16.70 27.60
C TYR A 249 83.69 16.30 27.21
N ARG A 250 83.95 16.01 25.93
CA ARG A 250 85.31 15.70 25.45
C ARG A 250 86.30 16.84 25.71
N MET A 251 85.86 18.09 25.55
CA MET A 251 86.70 19.26 25.79
C MET A 251 86.99 19.43 27.28
N ILE A 252 85.95 19.31 28.12
CA ILE A 252 86.07 19.33 29.58
C ILE A 252 87.07 18.26 30.02
N THR A 253 86.94 17.01 29.57
CA THR A 253 87.87 15.93 29.93
C THR A 253 89.31 16.23 29.51
N ARG A 254 89.51 16.87 28.36
CA ARG A 254 90.85 17.25 27.88
C ARG A 254 91.47 18.35 28.74
N GLN A 255 90.68 19.34 29.15
CA GLN A 255 91.12 20.41 30.05
C GLN A 255 91.45 19.85 31.43
N TRP A 256 90.63 18.95 31.98
CA TRP A 256 90.92 18.24 33.23
C TRP A 256 92.23 17.47 33.16
N TRP A 257 92.48 16.74 32.06
CA TRP A 257 93.74 16.04 31.86
C TRP A 257 94.96 16.97 31.83
N GLN A 258 94.83 18.17 31.24
CA GLN A 258 95.90 19.18 31.26
C GLN A 258 96.13 19.75 32.66
N TYR A 259 95.04 20.00 33.40
CA TYR A 259 95.10 20.43 34.80
C TYR A 259 95.81 19.41 35.69
N GLU A 260 95.44 18.13 35.60
CA GLU A 260 96.08 17.05 36.36
C GLU A 260 97.59 16.95 36.07
N ARG A 261 97.99 17.11 34.80
CA ARG A 261 99.42 17.12 34.44
C ARG A 261 100.17 18.33 35.00
N ALA A 262 99.60 19.53 34.93
CA ALA A 262 100.21 20.73 35.48
C ALA A 262 100.33 20.64 37.01
N PHE A 263 99.30 20.10 37.68
CA PHE A 263 99.33 19.82 39.12
C PHE A 263 100.43 18.83 39.50
N ALA A 264 100.57 17.74 38.73
CA ALA A 264 101.63 16.76 38.96
C ALA A 264 103.04 17.36 38.81
N GLN A 265 103.25 18.28 37.85
CA GLN A 265 104.53 18.97 37.67
C GLN A 265 104.86 19.96 38.79
N VAL A 266 103.86 20.66 39.35
CA VAL A 266 104.05 21.53 40.52
C VAL A 266 104.47 20.71 41.75
N ASN A 267 104.02 19.47 41.86
CA ASN A 267 104.33 18.59 42.98
C ASN A 267 105.67 17.81 42.82
N ASP A 268 106.39 17.94 41.69
CA ASP A 268 107.68 17.24 41.46
C ASP A 268 108.88 18.08 41.96
N THR A 269 109.39 17.76 43.17
CA THR A 269 110.34 18.61 43.94
C THR A 269 111.77 18.05 44.09
N LEU A 270 112.15 17.00 43.35
CA LEU A 270 113.43 16.28 43.55
C LEU A 270 114.46 16.50 42.41
N GLN A 271 115.73 16.82 42.75
CA GLN A 271 116.85 16.96 41.80
C GLN A 271 118.04 16.03 42.17
N TYR A 272 118.52 15.25 41.18
CA TYR A 272 119.56 14.21 41.35
C TYR A 272 120.88 14.64 40.69
N GLN A 273 122.03 14.37 41.33
CA GLN A 273 123.38 14.72 40.80
C GLN A 273 123.77 13.96 39.52
N SER A 274 123.15 12.81 39.23
CA SER A 274 123.36 12.05 38.01
C SER A 274 122.03 11.71 37.34
N ARG A 275 121.88 12.15 36.08
CA ARG A 275 120.65 11.99 35.29
C ARG A 275 120.27 10.52 35.04
N TYR A 276 121.26 9.64 34.95
CA TYR A 276 121.06 8.22 34.60
C TYR A 276 120.71 7.32 35.80
N LEU A 277 120.97 7.77 37.03
CA LEU A 277 120.61 7.02 38.25
C LEU A 277 119.10 7.10 38.52
N LEU A 278 118.45 8.23 38.25
CA LEU A 278 116.99 8.41 38.38
C LEU A 278 116.21 7.44 37.47
N GLU A 279 116.59 7.36 36.21
CA GLU A 279 115.92 6.48 35.24
C GLU A 279 116.13 5.02 35.59
N ARG A 280 117.30 4.62 36.10
CA ARG A 280 117.53 3.26 36.60
C ARG A 280 116.70 2.93 37.83
N PHE A 281 116.58 3.84 38.81
CA PHE A 281 115.75 3.62 40.00
C PHE A 281 114.25 3.60 39.65
N ARG A 282 113.78 4.53 38.82
CA ARG A 282 112.39 4.51 38.31
C ARG A 282 112.12 3.26 37.49
N PHE A 283 113.03 2.83 36.62
CA PHE A 283 112.89 1.60 35.85
C PHE A 283 112.82 0.36 36.75
N PHE A 284 113.67 0.23 37.77
CA PHE A 284 113.62 -0.92 38.68
C PHE A 284 112.37 -0.91 39.57
N ASN A 285 111.93 0.26 40.04
CA ASN A 285 110.72 0.37 40.86
C ASN A 285 109.44 0.21 40.04
N ASP A 286 109.37 0.75 38.81
CA ASP A 286 108.26 0.50 37.88
C ASP A 286 108.21 -0.97 37.47
N LYS A 287 109.36 -1.61 37.21
CA LYS A 287 109.38 -3.03 36.88
C LYS A 287 108.87 -3.87 38.04
N TRP A 288 109.17 -3.49 39.29
CA TRP A 288 108.63 -4.15 40.48
C TRP A 288 107.13 -3.86 40.70
N ALA A 289 106.70 -2.60 40.55
CA ALA A 289 105.29 -2.21 40.67
C ALA A 289 104.42 -2.86 39.59
N ASN A 290 104.92 -2.98 38.36
CA ASN A 290 104.25 -3.69 37.28
C ASN A 290 104.18 -5.20 37.56
N TYR A 291 105.24 -5.82 38.08
CA TYR A 291 105.19 -7.23 38.51
C TYR A 291 104.18 -7.48 39.64
N ALA A 292 104.07 -6.56 40.61
CA ALA A 292 103.09 -6.64 41.69
C ALA A 292 101.65 -6.43 41.18
N LYS A 293 101.47 -5.53 40.21
CA LYS A 293 100.18 -5.22 39.59
C LYS A 293 99.68 -6.38 38.72
N ASP A 294 100.54 -7.00 37.92
CA ASP A 294 100.20 -8.17 37.10
C ASP A 294 99.80 -9.37 37.97
N GLN A 295 100.47 -9.58 39.12
CA GLN A 295 100.07 -10.61 40.08
C GLN A 295 98.71 -10.32 40.74
N ALA A 296 98.44 -9.06 41.08
CA ALA A 296 97.15 -8.65 41.65
C ALA A 296 96.02 -8.79 40.62
N GLU A 297 96.22 -8.36 39.37
CA GLU A 297 95.24 -8.49 38.29
C GLU A 297 94.96 -9.96 37.96
N GLY A 298 95.98 -10.82 37.93
CA GLY A 298 95.81 -12.27 37.78
C GLY A 298 95.00 -12.92 38.92
N LEU A 299 95.21 -12.50 40.17
CA LEU A 299 94.41 -12.96 41.32
C LEU A 299 92.96 -12.43 41.26
N THR A 300 92.77 -11.21 40.75
CA THR A 300 91.44 -10.59 40.61
C THR A 300 90.62 -11.29 39.52
N ALA A 301 91.23 -11.54 38.35
CA ALA A 301 90.63 -12.28 37.24
C ALA A 301 90.27 -13.73 37.63
N ARG A 302 91.12 -14.39 38.42
CA ARG A 302 90.83 -15.70 38.99
C ARG A 302 89.63 -15.64 39.93
N LYS A 303 89.59 -14.66 40.85
CA LYS A 303 88.45 -14.48 41.76
C LYS A 303 87.14 -14.22 41.02
N THR A 304 87.14 -13.37 39.98
CA THR A 304 85.93 -13.06 39.21
C THR A 304 85.42 -14.27 38.41
N TYR A 305 86.31 -15.04 37.79
CA TYR A 305 85.93 -16.23 37.02
C TYR A 305 85.14 -17.25 37.87
N PHE A 306 85.65 -17.59 39.05
CA PHE A 306 84.94 -18.52 39.96
C PHE A 306 83.70 -17.89 40.60
N HIS A 307 83.65 -16.56 40.74
CA HIS A 307 82.49 -15.83 41.28
C HIS A 307 81.32 -15.76 40.29
N ASP A 308 81.58 -15.61 38.99
CA ASP A 308 80.55 -15.58 37.94
C ASP A 308 79.98 -16.99 37.67
N ARG A 309 80.83 -18.02 37.75
CA ARG A 309 80.41 -19.43 37.63
C ARG A 309 79.43 -19.83 38.75
N ALA A 310 79.67 -19.34 39.97
CA ALA A 310 78.77 -19.57 41.10
C ALA A 310 77.41 -18.86 40.95
N LEU A 311 77.35 -17.73 40.26
CA LEU A 311 76.10 -16.99 40.01
C LEU A 311 75.24 -17.65 38.91
N TYR A 312 75.85 -18.19 37.85
CA TYR A 312 75.13 -18.86 36.75
C TYR A 312 74.34 -20.10 37.20
N ALA A 313 74.82 -20.83 38.21
CA ALA A 313 74.11 -21.97 38.79
C ALA A 313 72.81 -21.56 39.53
N SER A 314 72.70 -20.29 39.98
CA SER A 314 71.54 -19.78 40.71
C SER A 314 70.38 -19.28 39.82
N LEU A 315 70.67 -18.91 38.56
CA LEU A 315 69.70 -18.28 37.65
C LEU A 315 68.84 -19.26 36.83
N TRP A 316 69.21 -20.54 36.74
CA TRP A 316 68.43 -21.56 35.99
C TRP A 316 67.11 -21.97 36.65
N LYS A 317 66.75 -21.43 37.82
CA LYS A 317 65.53 -21.80 38.56
C LYS A 317 64.34 -20.85 38.39
N THR A 318 64.47 -19.70 37.73
CA THR A 318 63.51 -18.58 37.92
C THR A 318 62.84 -17.96 36.68
N GLU A 319 62.85 -18.55 35.48
CA GLU A 319 62.19 -17.95 34.30
C GLU A 319 61.25 -18.90 33.54
N HIS A 320 60.01 -19.04 34.04
CA HIS A 320 58.81 -19.32 33.26
C HIS A 320 57.80 -18.19 33.52
N GLY A 321 57.49 -17.36 32.52
CA GLY A 321 56.33 -16.45 32.59
C GLY A 321 56.43 -15.14 31.81
N PHE A 322 55.86 -15.13 30.61
CA PHE A 322 55.18 -14.01 29.91
C PHE A 322 55.92 -12.70 29.50
N GLY A 323 55.84 -12.37 28.20
CA GLY A 323 55.93 -11.00 27.66
C GLY A 323 54.55 -10.30 27.61
N PRO A 324 54.31 -9.19 26.86
CA PRO A 324 55.18 -8.43 25.93
C PRO A 324 55.09 -6.88 26.08
N VAL A 325 55.92 -6.10 25.34
CA VAL A 325 55.54 -4.91 24.50
C VAL A 325 56.79 -4.22 23.89
N ARG A 326 56.60 -3.80 22.64
CA ARG A 326 57.48 -3.22 21.60
C ARG A 326 58.53 -2.17 22.02
N LYS A 327 59.71 -2.27 21.40
CA LYS A 327 60.52 -1.13 20.91
C LYS A 327 61.00 -1.36 19.47
N THR A 328 60.77 -0.36 18.64
CA THR A 328 61.32 -0.20 17.29
C THR A 328 62.69 0.47 17.38
N GLY A 329 63.73 -0.10 16.74
CA GLY A 329 65.01 0.59 16.66
C GLY A 329 66.19 -0.10 15.97
N ILE A 330 66.15 -1.40 15.67
CA ILE A 330 67.26 -2.12 14.97
C ILE A 330 66.69 -3.13 13.94
N ARG A 331 65.72 -2.71 13.10
CA ARG A 331 64.98 -3.65 12.22
C ARG A 331 65.00 -3.30 10.73
N ILE A 332 65.98 -2.54 10.24
CA ILE A 332 66.00 -2.15 8.83
C ILE A 332 66.73 -3.18 7.94
N TYR A 333 67.55 -4.08 8.50
CA TYR A 333 68.17 -5.16 7.73
C TYR A 333 67.54 -6.56 7.95
N SER A 334 67.03 -6.93 9.15
CA SER A 334 66.40 -8.26 9.33
C SER A 334 64.99 -8.36 8.73
N SER A 335 64.17 -7.30 8.81
CA SER A 335 62.76 -7.34 8.36
C SER A 335 62.57 -7.49 6.84
N ARG A 336 63.58 -7.15 6.03
CA ARG A 336 63.54 -7.34 4.57
C ARG A 336 63.76 -8.80 4.16
N PHE A 337 64.51 -9.56 4.97
CA PHE A 337 64.76 -10.98 4.72
C PHE A 337 63.59 -11.83 5.18
N ASP A 338 63.03 -11.53 6.36
CA ASP A 338 61.80 -12.17 6.85
C ASP A 338 60.62 -11.89 5.91
N TYR A 339 60.47 -10.64 5.44
CA TYR A 339 59.46 -10.27 4.45
C TYR A 339 59.65 -10.99 3.11
N PHE A 340 60.89 -11.23 2.67
CA PHE A 340 61.15 -11.98 1.45
C PHE A 340 60.73 -13.45 1.63
N ASN A 341 61.19 -14.11 2.69
CA ASN A 341 60.85 -15.51 2.98
C ASN A 341 59.32 -15.68 3.16
N GLU A 342 58.66 -14.80 3.92
CA GLU A 342 57.21 -14.84 4.16
C GLU A 342 56.40 -14.56 2.87
N LYS A 343 56.86 -13.62 2.04
CA LYS A 343 56.23 -13.35 0.73
C LYS A 343 56.40 -14.51 -0.24
N MET A 344 57.54 -15.20 -0.22
CA MET A 344 57.76 -16.39 -1.05
C MET A 344 56.87 -17.56 -0.59
N GLU A 345 56.66 -17.76 0.71
CA GLU A 345 55.71 -18.75 1.22
C GLU A 345 54.25 -18.43 0.85
N GLN A 346 53.86 -17.16 0.92
CA GLN A 346 52.52 -16.74 0.48
C GLN A 346 52.30 -16.97 -1.02
N LEU A 347 53.30 -16.69 -1.86
CA LEU A 347 53.22 -16.93 -3.31
C LEU A 347 53.20 -18.43 -3.65
N ASP A 348 53.96 -19.27 -2.92
CA ASP A 348 53.93 -20.72 -3.07
C ASP A 348 52.55 -21.29 -2.69
N ALA A 349 52.00 -20.84 -1.57
CA ALA A 349 50.65 -21.22 -1.13
C ALA A 349 49.55 -20.77 -2.11
N ALA A 350 49.68 -19.58 -2.71
CA ALA A 350 48.75 -19.08 -3.72
C ALA A 350 48.82 -19.91 -5.03
N LEU A 351 50.01 -20.29 -5.47
CA LEU A 351 50.23 -21.14 -6.64
C LEU A 351 49.62 -22.53 -6.43
N TYR A 352 49.83 -23.11 -5.24
CA TYR A 352 49.24 -24.39 -4.86
C TYR A 352 47.69 -24.33 -4.86
N ARG A 353 47.10 -23.27 -4.26
CA ARG A 353 45.64 -23.05 -4.27
C ARG A 353 45.08 -22.86 -5.68
N TYR A 354 45.81 -22.19 -6.57
CA TYR A 354 45.42 -22.01 -7.97
C TYR A 354 45.34 -23.35 -8.73
N TYR A 355 46.33 -24.22 -8.60
CA TYR A 355 46.29 -25.53 -9.27
C TYR A 355 45.30 -26.50 -8.62
N ARG A 356 45.10 -26.41 -7.30
CA ARG A 356 44.07 -27.18 -6.59
C ARG A 356 42.66 -26.81 -7.04
N THR A 357 42.34 -25.52 -7.16
CA THR A 357 41.04 -25.04 -7.65
C THR A 357 40.81 -25.40 -9.13
N LYS A 358 41.87 -25.41 -9.95
CA LYS A 358 41.80 -25.87 -11.34
C LYS A 358 41.58 -27.39 -11.45
N GLY A 359 42.13 -28.16 -10.51
CA GLY A 359 41.85 -29.59 -10.35
C GLY A 359 40.39 -29.85 -9.97
N ALA A 360 39.87 -29.15 -8.96
CA ALA A 360 38.47 -29.27 -8.52
C ALA A 360 37.46 -28.88 -9.63
N ARG A 361 37.75 -27.83 -10.42
CA ARG A 361 36.91 -27.48 -11.58
C ARG A 361 36.97 -28.51 -12.71
N ALA A 362 38.09 -29.22 -12.86
CA ALA A 362 38.21 -30.31 -13.82
C ALA A 362 37.47 -31.57 -13.35
N GLU A 363 37.46 -31.83 -12.04
CA GLU A 363 36.66 -32.88 -11.38
C GLU A 363 35.16 -32.64 -11.55
N ASN A 364 34.70 -31.40 -11.31
CA ASN A 364 33.29 -31.00 -11.45
C ASN A 364 32.82 -30.82 -12.92
N ARG A 365 33.67 -31.11 -13.91
CA ARG A 365 33.37 -31.00 -15.35
C ARG A 365 32.96 -29.60 -15.83
N GLU A 366 33.31 -28.55 -15.10
CA GLU A 366 32.97 -27.14 -15.40
C GLU A 366 33.97 -26.48 -16.37
N GLY A 367 34.91 -27.24 -16.92
CA GLY A 367 35.92 -26.72 -17.83
C GLY A 367 35.38 -26.41 -19.22
N ILE A 368 35.76 -25.26 -19.78
CA ILE A 368 35.40 -24.81 -21.14
C ILE A 368 35.67 -25.90 -22.22
N LYS A 369 36.73 -26.70 -22.06
CA LYS A 369 37.04 -27.81 -22.98
C LYS A 369 36.07 -28.99 -22.88
N PHE A 370 35.55 -29.29 -21.68
CA PHE A 370 34.50 -30.29 -21.48
C PHE A 370 33.19 -29.80 -22.09
N LEU A 371 32.82 -28.54 -21.83
CA LEU A 371 31.62 -27.92 -22.43
C LEU A 371 31.70 -27.90 -23.96
N HIS A 372 32.85 -27.61 -24.56
CA HIS A 372 33.04 -27.70 -26.01
C HIS A 372 32.96 -29.14 -26.55
N ALA A 373 33.51 -30.13 -25.84
CA ALA A 373 33.43 -31.54 -26.27
C ALA A 373 32.01 -32.12 -26.12
N PHE A 374 31.29 -31.72 -25.06
CA PHE A 374 29.88 -32.06 -24.81
C PHE A 374 28.96 -31.43 -25.85
N LEU A 375 29.14 -30.14 -26.14
CA LEU A 375 28.40 -29.44 -27.20
C LEU A 375 28.72 -29.98 -28.60
N ALA A 376 29.90 -30.58 -28.80
CA ALA A 376 30.31 -31.23 -30.04
C ALA A 376 29.93 -32.72 -30.13
N GLY A 377 29.21 -33.27 -29.15
CA GLY A 377 28.64 -34.62 -29.19
C GLY A 377 29.65 -35.78 -29.19
N ARG A 378 30.90 -35.56 -28.74
CA ARG A 378 31.91 -36.63 -28.67
C ARG A 378 31.73 -37.46 -27.40
N ASP A 379 31.90 -38.78 -27.48
CA ASP A 379 31.84 -39.68 -26.32
C ASP A 379 32.89 -39.30 -25.28
N THR A 380 32.41 -38.84 -24.11
CA THR A 380 33.24 -38.25 -23.04
C THR A 380 33.65 -39.26 -21.96
N THR A 381 33.26 -40.52 -22.08
CA THR A 381 33.43 -41.55 -21.03
C THR A 381 34.84 -42.16 -20.98
N SER A 382 35.61 -42.15 -22.07
CA SER A 382 36.95 -42.78 -22.12
C SER A 382 38.13 -41.80 -21.98
N ALA A 383 37.88 -40.48 -21.93
CA ALA A 383 38.93 -39.46 -22.05
C ALA A 383 39.27 -38.68 -20.76
N TYR A 384 38.60 -38.94 -19.65
CA TYR A 384 38.77 -38.17 -18.42
C TYR A 384 39.36 -38.99 -17.27
N LEU A 385 40.50 -38.49 -16.79
CA LEU A 385 41.30 -39.07 -15.70
C LEU A 385 40.51 -39.11 -14.39
N ASP A 386 40.72 -40.15 -13.59
CA ASP A 386 40.08 -40.36 -12.29
C ASP A 386 40.52 -39.31 -11.24
N ARG A 387 39.80 -39.18 -10.12
CA ARG A 387 40.05 -38.13 -9.08
C ARG A 387 41.49 -38.15 -8.57
N GLU A 388 42.04 -39.33 -8.32
CA GLU A 388 43.46 -39.50 -7.93
C GLU A 388 44.43 -39.15 -9.06
N GLN A 389 44.05 -39.42 -10.31
CA GLN A 389 44.88 -39.11 -11.47
C GLN A 389 44.87 -37.61 -11.79
N LEU A 390 43.75 -36.92 -11.58
CA LEU A 390 43.62 -35.47 -11.71
C LEU A 390 44.41 -34.74 -10.61
N THR A 391 44.30 -35.18 -9.36
CA THR A 391 45.10 -34.63 -8.26
C THR A 391 46.60 -34.82 -8.53
N LYS A 392 47.05 -36.02 -8.92
CA LYS A 392 48.45 -36.26 -9.35
C LYS A 392 48.86 -35.38 -10.53
N LYS A 393 48.01 -35.19 -11.53
CA LYS A 393 48.29 -34.35 -12.71
C LYS A 393 48.48 -32.87 -12.35
N TYR A 394 47.63 -32.33 -11.49
CA TYR A 394 47.70 -30.91 -11.12
C TYR A 394 48.75 -30.64 -10.04
N ILE A 395 49.04 -31.60 -9.15
CA ILE A 395 50.19 -31.53 -8.23
C ILE A 395 51.50 -31.57 -9.03
N ARG A 396 51.66 -32.50 -9.99
CA ARG A 396 52.85 -32.50 -10.87
C ARG A 396 53.01 -31.22 -11.66
N ARG A 397 51.92 -30.55 -12.06
CA ARG A 397 51.98 -29.25 -12.74
C ARG A 397 52.36 -28.11 -11.80
N TYR A 398 51.86 -28.14 -10.57
CA TYR A 398 52.30 -27.23 -9.52
C TYR A 398 53.79 -27.40 -9.23
N GLU A 399 54.26 -28.63 -9.00
CA GLU A 399 55.68 -28.95 -8.76
C GLU A 399 56.56 -28.56 -9.94
N LYS A 400 56.14 -28.88 -11.18
CA LYS A 400 56.87 -28.48 -12.38
C LYS A 400 57.03 -26.96 -12.47
N ILE A 401 55.98 -26.20 -12.15
CA ILE A 401 56.03 -24.73 -12.22
C ILE A 401 56.79 -24.13 -11.04
N LYS A 402 56.64 -24.70 -9.84
CA LYS A 402 57.44 -24.35 -8.67
C LYS A 402 58.93 -24.55 -8.94
N ASN A 403 59.31 -25.67 -9.56
CA ASN A 403 60.70 -26.06 -9.86
C ASN A 403 61.32 -25.29 -11.05
N ILE A 404 60.50 -24.75 -11.96
CA ILE A 404 60.98 -23.90 -13.05
C ILE A 404 61.46 -22.54 -12.54
N PHE A 405 60.88 -22.02 -11.45
CA PHE A 405 61.20 -20.69 -10.93
C PHE A 405 62.21 -20.78 -9.77
N PRO A 406 63.46 -20.29 -9.95
CA PRO A 406 64.51 -20.41 -8.94
C PRO A 406 64.13 -19.75 -7.61
N MET A 407 63.29 -18.72 -7.64
CA MET A 407 62.84 -17.98 -6.45
C MET A 407 62.17 -18.85 -5.36
N PHE A 408 61.50 -19.96 -5.71
CA PHE A 408 60.87 -20.85 -4.72
C PHE A 408 61.85 -21.82 -4.03
N HIS A 409 63.11 -21.86 -4.48
CA HIS A 409 64.15 -22.78 -4.01
C HIS A 409 65.21 -22.07 -3.15
N PHE A 410 65.23 -20.74 -3.15
CA PHE A 410 66.15 -19.95 -2.33
C PHE A 410 65.49 -19.54 -1.01
N ARG A 411 65.86 -20.21 0.08
CA ARG A 411 65.73 -19.69 1.45
C ARG A 411 67.09 -19.16 1.89
N ARG A 412 67.17 -17.93 2.42
CA ARG A 412 68.41 -17.46 3.07
C ARG A 412 68.44 -17.93 4.53
N PRO A 413 69.60 -18.28 5.11
CA PRO A 413 69.70 -18.86 6.45
C PRO A 413 69.15 -17.92 7.53
N ASP A 414 68.42 -18.48 8.50
CA ASP A 414 68.00 -17.79 9.71
C ASP A 414 69.22 -17.48 10.60
N LEU A 415 69.21 -16.36 11.30
CA LEU A 415 70.39 -15.76 11.97
C LEU A 415 70.89 -16.48 13.24
N ASP A 416 70.41 -17.69 13.56
CA ASP A 416 70.74 -18.39 14.81
C ASP A 416 72.02 -19.26 14.77
N THR A 417 72.89 -19.09 13.76
CA THR A 417 74.23 -19.74 13.70
C THR A 417 75.41 -18.77 13.63
N LEU A 418 75.30 -17.54 14.17
CA LEU A 418 76.46 -16.64 14.38
C LEU A 418 76.37 -15.92 15.74
N PRO A 419 77.46 -15.83 16.53
CA PRO A 419 77.48 -15.06 17.77
C PRO A 419 77.55 -13.55 17.45
N PRO A 420 76.64 -12.71 17.96
CA PRO A 420 76.72 -11.28 17.74
C PRO A 420 77.68 -10.63 18.74
N SER A 421 78.65 -9.91 18.18
CA SER A 421 79.35 -8.85 18.88
C SER A 421 78.34 -7.75 19.28
N TRP A 422 78.62 -7.07 20.38
CA TRP A 422 78.03 -5.81 20.87
C TRP A 422 76.51 -5.78 21.23
N ILE A 423 76.18 -6.30 22.43
CA ILE A 423 75.14 -5.69 23.27
C ILE A 423 75.77 -4.60 24.15
N ARG A 424 75.38 -3.36 23.88
CA ARG A 424 75.20 -2.33 24.91
C ARG A 424 73.76 -1.85 24.78
N GLU A 425 72.85 -2.51 25.49
CA GLU A 425 71.59 -1.89 25.87
C GLU A 425 71.57 -1.73 27.39
N THR A 426 71.54 -0.47 27.78
CA THR A 426 71.03 -0.02 29.06
C THR A 426 69.52 -0.23 29.07
N SER A 427 69.01 -1.09 29.94
CA SER A 427 67.63 -1.01 30.44
C SER A 427 67.66 -0.72 31.93
N LYS A 428 66.89 0.31 32.29
CA LYS A 428 66.43 0.56 33.66
C LYS A 428 65.70 -0.69 34.16
N GLU A 429 65.73 -0.93 35.46
CA GLU A 429 64.48 -1.02 36.21
C GLU A 429 64.71 -0.80 37.71
N ARG A 430 63.76 -0.09 38.31
CA ARG A 430 63.77 0.27 39.73
C ARG A 430 63.22 -0.92 40.53
N THR A 431 63.81 -1.07 41.72
CA THR A 431 63.27 -1.69 42.95
C THR A 431 63.05 -3.20 42.99
N ALA A 432 64.03 -3.92 43.54
CA ALA A 432 63.98 -4.63 44.84
C ALA A 432 65.09 -5.70 44.85
N ARG A 433 66.10 -5.54 45.70
CA ARG A 433 67.24 -6.45 45.84
C ARG A 433 66.88 -7.63 46.76
N PRO A 434 67.26 -8.88 46.40
CA PRO A 434 67.63 -9.91 47.36
C PRO A 434 69.16 -9.92 47.57
N ASP A 435 69.56 -10.33 48.77
CA ASP A 435 70.87 -10.11 49.38
C ASP A 435 72.08 -10.74 48.68
N THR A 436 73.06 -9.90 48.34
CA THR A 436 74.36 -10.28 47.73
C THR A 436 75.42 -10.74 48.75
N VAL A 437 75.02 -11.04 49.99
CA VAL A 437 75.97 -11.31 51.09
C VAL A 437 76.35 -12.80 51.21
N GLN A 438 75.48 -13.75 50.83
CA GLN A 438 75.78 -15.19 50.97
C GLN A 438 76.72 -15.76 49.90
N ALA A 439 76.78 -15.19 48.69
CA ALA A 439 77.62 -15.70 47.60
C ALA A 439 79.14 -15.42 47.78
N ARG A 440 79.53 -14.56 48.73
CA ARG A 440 80.94 -14.15 48.92
C ARG A 440 81.80 -15.14 49.74
N LYS A 441 81.27 -16.31 50.14
CA LYS A 441 81.95 -17.28 51.04
C LYS A 441 82.05 -18.73 50.49
N ILE A 442 82.12 -18.91 49.18
CA ILE A 442 82.29 -20.25 48.55
C ILE A 442 83.80 -20.56 48.46
N LEU A 443 84.23 -21.70 49.00
CA LEU A 443 85.63 -22.14 48.99
C LEU A 443 85.97 -22.87 47.68
N LEU A 444 87.22 -22.76 47.22
CA LEU A 444 87.69 -23.37 45.96
C LEU A 444 87.57 -24.91 45.94
N SER A 445 87.45 -25.53 47.12
CA SER A 445 87.20 -26.97 47.31
C SER A 445 85.77 -27.41 46.95
N GLN A 446 84.85 -26.48 46.71
CA GLN A 446 83.44 -26.76 46.37
C GLN A 446 83.20 -26.87 44.86
N PHE A 447 84.22 -26.62 44.03
CA PHE A 447 84.17 -26.78 42.57
C PHE A 447 84.73 -28.15 42.17
N SER A 448 84.20 -28.74 41.10
CA SER A 448 84.68 -30.04 40.63
C SER A 448 86.10 -29.93 40.07
N LYS A 449 86.84 -31.05 40.06
CA LYS A 449 88.22 -31.07 39.58
C LYS A 449 88.32 -30.59 38.13
N GLU A 450 87.34 -30.93 37.31
CA GLU A 450 87.20 -30.55 35.90
C GLU A 450 86.96 -29.04 35.74
N GLU A 451 86.13 -28.44 36.60
CA GLU A 451 85.86 -27.00 36.59
C GLU A 451 87.07 -26.16 36.99
N ILE A 452 87.91 -26.69 37.88
CA ILE A 452 89.18 -26.06 38.25
C ILE A 452 90.17 -26.14 37.09
N TYR A 453 90.22 -27.28 36.38
CA TYR A 453 91.10 -27.45 35.23
C TYR A 453 90.70 -26.59 34.03
N ALA A 454 89.39 -26.35 33.82
CA ALA A 454 88.89 -25.52 32.73
C ALA A 454 89.38 -24.05 32.75
N TYR A 455 89.79 -23.52 33.91
CA TYR A 455 90.42 -22.18 33.97
C TYR A 455 91.88 -22.18 33.49
N TYR A 456 92.56 -23.33 33.53
CA TYR A 456 94.00 -23.45 33.30
C TYR A 456 94.38 -24.12 31.97
N GLU A 457 93.42 -24.41 31.08
CA GLU A 457 93.70 -24.94 29.74
C GLU A 457 94.09 -23.81 28.76
N PRO A 458 95.19 -23.96 27.98
CA PRO A 458 95.60 -22.97 26.98
C PRO A 458 94.92 -23.20 25.61
N ASP A 459 94.13 -22.24 25.14
CA ASP A 459 93.62 -22.19 23.75
C ASP A 459 94.76 -21.96 22.75
N GLY A 460 94.88 -22.83 21.74
CA GLY A 460 95.94 -22.80 20.74
C GLY A 460 95.62 -22.02 19.46
N GLN A 461 96.45 -21.03 19.13
CA GLN A 461 96.94 -20.78 17.75
C GLN A 461 98.26 -19.95 17.77
N GLY A 462 99.39 -20.65 17.91
CA GLY A 462 100.65 -20.50 17.14
C GLY A 462 101.57 -19.27 17.29
N ILE A 463 102.58 -19.34 18.18
CA ILE A 463 104.02 -19.15 17.90
C ILE A 463 104.80 -20.14 18.83
N PRO A 464 105.80 -20.90 18.35
CA PRO A 464 106.46 -21.97 19.12
C PRO A 464 107.60 -21.48 20.02
N ASP A 465 108.02 -22.37 20.91
CA ASP A 465 109.23 -22.37 21.75
C ASP A 465 109.18 -21.66 23.12
N ARG A 466 108.47 -22.30 24.06
CA ARG A 466 109.06 -22.70 25.35
C ARG A 466 108.26 -23.86 25.97
N GLY A 467 108.96 -24.97 26.24
CA GLY A 467 108.42 -26.13 26.93
C GLY A 467 107.95 -25.86 28.38
N PRO A 468 107.41 -26.89 29.05
CA PRO A 468 106.44 -26.75 30.14
C PRO A 468 107.10 -26.31 31.45
N ALA A 469 106.85 -25.07 31.87
CA ALA A 469 107.15 -24.59 33.20
C ALA A 469 106.12 -23.50 33.58
N GLY A 470 105.27 -23.64 34.58
CA GLY A 470 105.18 -24.68 35.57
C GLY A 470 104.07 -24.28 36.53
N PHE A 471 103.33 -25.30 36.95
CA PHE A 471 102.35 -25.34 38.02
C PHE A 471 102.83 -24.77 39.38
N PHE A 472 104.06 -24.25 39.46
CA PHE A 472 104.77 -23.85 40.69
C PHE A 472 105.12 -22.35 40.81
N ARG A 473 104.62 -21.46 39.94
CA ARG A 473 104.89 -20.00 40.03
C ARG A 473 104.13 -19.26 41.16
N GLY A 474 103.69 -20.00 42.18
CA GLY A 474 102.99 -19.47 43.37
C GLY A 474 103.59 -19.89 44.71
N LEU A 475 104.74 -20.61 44.72
CA LEU A 475 105.29 -21.21 45.94
C LEU A 475 106.71 -20.72 46.32
N SER A 476 107.26 -19.70 45.65
CA SER A 476 108.52 -19.06 46.09
C SER A 476 108.25 -17.99 47.16
N PRO A 477 108.88 -18.05 48.35
CA PRO A 477 108.74 -17.00 49.36
C PRO A 477 109.24 -15.67 48.81
N LEU A 478 108.43 -14.62 48.97
CA LEU A 478 108.75 -13.25 48.55
C LEU A 478 109.89 -12.69 49.42
N SER A 479 111.13 -12.76 48.92
CA SER A 479 112.22 -11.95 49.49
C SER A 479 111.98 -10.47 49.14
N THR A 480 111.59 -9.68 50.13
CA THR A 480 111.35 -8.23 50.02
C THR A 480 112.66 -7.48 49.76
N TYR A 481 112.95 -7.17 48.49
CA TYR A 481 114.01 -6.23 48.13
C TYR A 481 113.39 -4.90 47.65
N HIS A 482 113.09 -3.98 48.58
CA HIS A 482 112.87 -2.57 48.28
C HIS A 482 114.19 -1.84 48.54
N ARG A 483 114.81 -1.23 47.52
CA ARG A 483 116.02 -0.40 47.74
C ARG A 483 115.60 0.99 48.22
N SER A 484 116.08 1.41 49.40
CA SER A 484 116.05 2.80 49.85
C SER A 484 117.17 3.60 49.19
N LEU A 485 116.93 4.90 48.99
CA LEU A 485 117.76 5.85 48.24
C LEU A 485 119.10 6.15 48.95
N PRO A 486 120.25 6.35 48.24
CA PRO A 486 121.50 6.81 48.84
C PRO A 486 121.55 8.34 49.02
N ASP A 487 122.41 8.82 49.93
CA ASP A 487 122.57 10.19 50.48
C ASP A 487 122.92 11.36 49.50
N SER A 488 122.58 11.27 48.21
CA SER A 488 122.92 12.31 47.21
C SER A 488 121.69 12.93 46.53
N MET A 489 120.81 13.59 47.29
CA MET A 489 119.64 14.35 46.77
C MET A 489 119.52 15.76 47.34
N GLN A 490 119.16 16.74 46.49
CA GLN A 490 118.76 18.09 46.89
C GLN A 490 117.28 18.35 46.54
N ARG A 491 116.54 19.02 47.45
CA ARG A 491 115.16 19.46 47.21
C ARG A 491 115.15 20.77 46.40
N ARG A 492 114.31 20.84 45.35
CA ARG A 492 114.11 22.04 44.53
C ARG A 492 112.70 22.60 44.71
N THR A 493 112.59 23.93 44.75
CA THR A 493 111.31 24.65 44.63
C THR A 493 110.87 24.76 43.15
N PRO A 494 109.60 24.44 42.82
CA PRO A 494 109.10 24.57 41.45
C PRO A 494 109.22 26.02 40.95
N GLY A 495 109.61 26.21 39.68
CA GLY A 495 109.80 27.54 39.11
C GLY A 495 108.48 28.28 38.85
N CYS A 496 108.53 29.61 38.71
CA CYS A 496 107.33 30.42 38.43
C CYS A 496 106.58 29.99 37.16
N LYS A 497 107.27 29.43 36.16
CA LYS A 497 106.65 28.93 34.92
C LYS A 497 105.70 27.75 35.17
N THR A 498 106.11 26.78 35.98
CA THR A 498 105.28 25.62 36.34
C THR A 498 104.04 26.01 37.15
N PHE A 499 104.16 27.00 38.03
CA PHE A 499 102.99 27.55 38.75
C PHE A 499 102.05 28.32 37.82
N ARG A 500 102.58 29.12 36.90
CA ARG A 500 101.78 29.84 35.89
C ARG A 500 101.02 28.88 34.98
N ASP A 501 101.64 27.80 34.53
CA ASP A 501 100.99 26.78 33.69
C ASP A 501 99.87 26.06 34.45
N PHE A 502 100.03 25.84 35.77
CA PHE A 502 98.97 25.31 36.64
C PHE A 502 97.81 26.30 36.82
N GLU A 503 98.07 27.58 37.09
CA GLU A 503 97.03 28.59 37.20
C GLU A 503 96.23 28.76 35.89
N LEU A 504 96.92 28.77 34.75
CA LEU A 504 96.28 28.83 33.42
C LEU A 504 95.46 27.57 33.08
N SER A 505 95.74 26.44 33.73
CA SER A 505 95.04 25.17 33.49
C SER A 505 93.74 25.00 34.30
N ARG A 506 93.38 25.93 35.19
CA ARG A 506 92.14 25.86 35.99
C ARG A 506 90.91 25.77 35.08
N VAL A 507 90.11 24.72 35.28
CA VAL A 507 89.00 24.37 34.39
C VAL A 507 87.67 24.87 34.96
N ASP A 508 86.92 25.62 34.16
CA ASP A 508 85.51 25.90 34.39
C ASP A 508 84.65 25.11 33.38
N SER A 509 84.05 24.03 33.87
CA SER A 509 83.20 23.15 33.06
C SER A 509 81.90 23.83 32.63
N ALA A 510 81.38 24.78 33.42
CA ALA A 510 80.11 25.45 33.14
C ALA A 510 80.24 26.41 31.96
N THR A 511 81.31 27.23 31.91
CA THR A 511 81.58 28.10 30.75
C THR A 511 81.85 27.32 29.48
N THR A 512 82.53 26.19 29.58
CA THR A 512 82.78 25.31 28.42
C THR A 512 81.47 24.72 27.88
N LEU A 513 80.59 24.22 28.74
CA LEU A 513 79.26 23.72 28.32
C LEU A 513 78.42 24.84 27.69
N ASN A 514 78.39 26.01 28.32
CA ASN A 514 77.66 27.18 27.82
C ASN A 514 78.15 27.62 26.43
N ARG A 515 79.46 27.56 26.16
CA ARG A 515 80.03 27.87 24.83
C ARG A 515 79.48 26.94 23.75
N TYR A 516 79.39 25.64 24.01
CA TYR A 516 78.84 24.67 23.05
C TYR A 516 77.31 24.76 22.92
N MET A 517 76.61 25.09 24.01
CA MET A 517 75.15 25.31 23.97
C MET A 517 74.76 26.57 23.21
N ARG A 518 75.50 27.68 23.38
CA ARG A 518 75.32 28.88 22.55
C ARG A 518 75.59 28.59 21.07
N ARG A 519 76.59 27.76 20.77
CA ARG A 519 76.86 27.30 19.40
C ARG A 519 75.74 26.40 18.85
N TYR A 520 75.16 25.53 19.67
CA TYR A 520 73.97 24.75 19.31
C TYR A 520 72.81 25.68 18.95
N GLU A 521 72.49 26.65 19.81
CA GLU A 521 71.40 27.61 19.59
C GLU A 521 71.60 28.42 18.31
N ALA A 522 72.81 28.95 18.10
CA ALA A 522 73.15 29.71 16.89
C ALA A 522 73.00 28.88 15.60
N LEU A 523 73.45 27.62 15.62
CA LEU A 523 73.32 26.72 14.47
C LEU A 523 71.86 26.24 14.29
N ARG A 524 71.11 26.07 15.38
CA ARG A 524 69.68 25.72 15.35
C ARG A 524 68.86 26.86 14.76
N SER A 525 69.18 28.11 15.08
CA SER A 525 68.49 29.29 14.53
C SER A 525 68.90 29.60 13.09
N ALA A 526 70.16 29.33 12.71
CA ALA A 526 70.67 29.66 11.38
C ALA A 526 70.19 28.69 10.28
N TYR A 527 70.00 27.40 10.61
CA TYR A 527 69.69 26.39 9.60
C TYR A 527 68.27 25.84 9.72
N PRO A 528 67.39 26.08 8.73
CA PRO A 528 65.99 25.65 8.74
C PRO A 528 65.78 24.15 8.99
N GLN A 529 66.75 23.31 8.60
CA GLN A 529 66.67 21.86 8.77
C GLN A 529 66.57 21.37 10.23
N TYR A 530 66.80 22.23 11.22
CA TYR A 530 66.73 21.90 12.65
C TYR A 530 65.52 22.47 13.38
N HIS A 531 64.80 23.44 12.81
CA HIS A 531 63.69 24.11 13.52
C HIS A 531 62.44 24.35 12.66
N LEU A 532 62.54 24.25 11.34
CA LEU A 532 61.40 24.51 10.46
C LEU A 532 60.38 23.37 10.59
N LYS A 533 59.17 23.72 11.03
CA LYS A 533 57.99 22.86 10.93
C LYS A 533 57.15 23.33 9.74
N ARG A 534 56.72 22.38 8.91
CA ARG A 534 55.85 22.64 7.76
C ARG A 534 54.46 22.11 8.07
N GLU A 535 53.45 22.96 7.93
CA GLU A 535 52.04 22.59 8.05
C GLU A 535 51.38 22.73 6.68
N LEU A 536 50.52 21.78 6.34
CA LEU A 536 49.81 21.78 5.05
C LEU A 536 48.40 22.34 5.26
N TYR A 537 48.14 23.54 4.75
CA TYR A 537 46.79 24.10 4.68
C TYR A 537 46.19 23.78 3.30
N ASN A 538 45.56 22.61 3.19
CA ASN A 538 44.98 22.16 1.91
C ASN A 538 43.52 22.62 1.80
N ILE A 539 43.26 23.62 0.95
CA ILE A 539 41.91 24.14 0.67
C ILE A 539 41.07 23.11 -0.11
N HIS A 540 41.72 22.22 -0.88
CA HIS A 540 41.05 21.21 -1.72
C HIS A 540 41.73 19.84 -1.58
N PRO A 541 41.55 19.14 -0.45
CA PRO A 541 42.10 17.80 -0.28
C PRO A 541 41.55 16.84 -1.35
N PRO A 542 42.40 15.96 -1.92
CA PRO A 542 41.97 14.98 -2.94
C PRO A 542 40.76 14.14 -2.53
N ALA A 543 40.58 13.92 -1.22
CA ALA A 543 39.42 13.26 -0.66
C ALA A 543 38.07 13.92 -1.03
N LEU A 544 38.00 15.25 -1.10
CA LEU A 544 36.77 15.97 -1.51
C LEU A 544 36.44 15.73 -2.98
N TRP A 545 37.43 15.68 -3.86
CA TRP A 545 37.22 15.40 -5.28
C TRP A 545 36.72 13.97 -5.52
N HIS A 546 37.29 13.00 -4.79
CA HIS A 546 36.81 11.62 -4.82
C HIS A 546 35.39 11.50 -4.23
N ALA A 547 35.08 12.23 -3.16
CA ALA A 547 33.74 12.27 -2.56
C ALA A 547 32.70 12.87 -3.53
N ALA A 548 33.02 13.96 -4.22
CA ALA A 548 32.13 14.56 -5.22
C ALA A 548 31.86 13.60 -6.40
N ARG A 549 32.89 12.89 -6.88
CA ARG A 549 32.71 11.84 -7.91
C ARG A 549 31.89 10.66 -7.42
N GLN A 550 32.07 10.26 -6.16
CA GLN A 550 31.29 9.21 -5.53
C GLN A 550 29.81 9.59 -5.44
N ALA A 551 29.50 10.83 -5.02
CA ALA A 551 28.14 11.37 -5.02
C ALA A 551 27.51 11.35 -6.43
N GLY A 552 28.25 11.80 -7.45
CA GLY A 552 27.76 11.75 -8.84
C GLY A 552 27.52 10.34 -9.39
N TYR A 553 28.24 9.32 -8.91
CA TYR A 553 27.90 7.92 -9.23
C TYR A 553 26.70 7.43 -8.41
N GLY A 554 26.58 7.85 -7.15
CA GLY A 554 25.45 7.55 -6.27
C GLY A 554 24.12 8.01 -6.87
N GLU A 555 24.05 9.28 -7.32
CA GLU A 555 22.86 9.83 -7.99
C GLU A 555 22.45 9.01 -9.22
N ARG A 556 23.42 8.54 -10.03
CA ARG A 556 23.12 7.72 -11.21
C ARG A 556 22.60 6.33 -10.83
N ILE A 557 23.07 5.76 -9.73
CA ILE A 557 22.58 4.49 -9.19
C ILE A 557 21.17 4.67 -8.63
N GLU A 558 20.92 5.75 -7.89
CA GLU A 558 19.60 6.11 -7.37
C GLU A 558 18.60 6.32 -8.50
N ARG A 559 18.97 7.04 -9.56
CA ARG A 559 18.13 7.18 -10.77
C ARG A 559 17.77 5.84 -11.41
N ILE A 560 18.67 4.85 -11.41
CA ILE A 560 18.37 3.51 -11.92
C ILE A 560 17.45 2.75 -10.95
N ASN A 561 17.66 2.91 -9.64
CA ASN A 561 16.83 2.27 -8.61
C ASN A 561 15.42 2.86 -8.54
N SER A 562 15.26 4.14 -8.89
CA SER A 562 13.97 4.82 -8.91
C SER A 562 13.16 4.57 -10.18
N LEU A 563 13.68 3.81 -11.16
CA LEU A 563 12.95 3.49 -12.37
C LEU A 563 11.78 2.56 -12.04
N ASP A 564 10.58 2.99 -12.39
CA ASP A 564 9.39 2.15 -12.25
C ASP A 564 9.37 1.04 -13.31
N SER A 565 9.25 -0.19 -12.84
CA SER A 565 9.08 -1.39 -13.65
C SER A 565 7.94 -1.27 -14.66
N THR A 566 6.80 -0.64 -14.32
CA THR A 566 5.65 -0.54 -15.23
C THR A 566 5.91 0.45 -16.37
N CYS A 567 6.63 1.54 -16.09
CA CYS A 567 7.05 2.53 -17.09
C CYS A 567 8.04 1.91 -18.10
N LEU A 568 8.96 1.07 -17.64
CA LEU A 568 9.92 0.41 -18.52
C LEU A 568 9.26 -0.58 -19.49
N VAL A 569 8.27 -1.35 -19.03
CA VAL A 569 7.56 -2.32 -19.89
C VAL A 569 6.77 -1.57 -21.00
N LYS A 570 6.18 -0.40 -20.70
CA LYS A 570 5.44 0.41 -21.68
C LYS A 570 6.27 0.77 -22.92
N MET A 571 7.59 0.96 -22.78
CA MET A 571 8.49 1.24 -23.91
C MET A 571 8.55 0.08 -24.92
N PHE A 572 8.20 -1.14 -24.51
CA PHE A 572 8.24 -2.35 -25.34
C PHE A 572 6.85 -2.83 -25.77
N TYR A 573 5.82 -1.99 -25.63
CA TYR A 573 4.48 -2.29 -26.12
C TYR A 573 4.44 -2.24 -27.64
N LYS A 574 3.78 -3.25 -28.24
CA LYS A 574 3.43 -3.28 -29.66
C LYS A 574 2.21 -2.39 -29.89
N THR A 575 2.42 -1.07 -29.78
CA THR A 575 1.36 -0.05 -29.85
C THR A 575 0.47 -0.19 -31.08
N GLN A 576 1.04 -0.46 -32.26
CA GLN A 576 0.28 -0.70 -33.49
C GLN A 576 -0.67 -1.91 -33.38
N LYS A 577 -0.25 -2.99 -32.71
CA LYS A 577 -1.06 -4.20 -32.51
C LYS A 577 -2.18 -3.95 -31.51
N ILE A 578 -1.92 -3.16 -30.47
CA ILE A 578 -2.92 -2.71 -29.47
C ILE A 578 -3.96 -1.84 -30.17
N ALA A 579 -3.54 -0.76 -30.84
CA ALA A 579 -4.41 0.17 -31.55
C ALA A 579 -5.27 -0.54 -32.62
N ARG A 580 -4.69 -1.49 -33.36
CA ARG A 580 -5.44 -2.29 -34.34
C ARG A 580 -6.49 -3.19 -33.69
N ASN A 581 -6.23 -3.73 -32.50
CA ASN A 581 -7.21 -4.54 -31.78
C ASN A 581 -8.33 -3.67 -31.20
N GLU A 582 -7.97 -2.52 -30.63
CA GLU A 582 -8.93 -1.53 -30.12
C GLU A 582 -9.83 -0.99 -31.23
N ALA A 583 -9.27 -0.67 -32.41
CA ALA A 583 -10.06 -0.27 -33.58
C ALA A 583 -11.04 -1.36 -34.01
N ARG A 584 -10.64 -2.64 -34.00
CA ARG A 584 -11.54 -3.77 -34.30
C ARG A 584 -12.63 -3.95 -33.25
N LYS A 585 -12.34 -3.70 -31.97
CA LYS A 585 -13.34 -3.72 -30.89
C LYS A 585 -14.34 -2.58 -31.03
N ALA A 586 -13.86 -1.37 -31.36
CA ALA A 586 -14.72 -0.21 -31.57
C ALA A 586 -15.67 -0.40 -32.77
N MET A 587 -15.17 -0.98 -33.86
CA MET A 587 -15.96 -1.29 -35.06
C MET A 587 -16.82 -2.56 -34.94
N LYS A 588 -16.89 -3.20 -33.77
CA LYS A 588 -17.56 -4.50 -33.60
C LYS A 588 -19.05 -4.43 -33.92
N ASP A 589 -19.73 -3.40 -33.43
CA ASP A 589 -21.17 -3.25 -33.57
C ASP A 589 -21.54 -2.75 -34.98
N GLU A 590 -20.72 -1.88 -35.55
CA GLU A 590 -20.84 -1.45 -36.95
C GLU A 590 -20.68 -2.64 -37.90
N LYS A 591 -19.63 -3.45 -37.73
CA LYS A 591 -19.42 -4.66 -38.54
C LYS A 591 -20.50 -5.71 -38.33
N PHE A 592 -21.13 -5.77 -37.16
CA PHE A 592 -22.29 -6.64 -36.93
C PHE A 592 -23.46 -6.22 -37.82
N ARG A 593 -23.80 -4.93 -37.84
CA ARG A 593 -24.90 -4.38 -38.66
C ARG A 593 -24.63 -4.53 -40.17
N ASP A 594 -23.38 -4.37 -40.60
CA ASP A 594 -22.98 -4.54 -42.01
C ASP A 594 -23.09 -6.00 -42.48
N ILE A 595 -22.69 -6.96 -41.62
CA ILE A 595 -22.53 -8.37 -42.00
C ILE A 595 -23.81 -9.17 -41.77
N VAL A 596 -24.52 -8.90 -40.67
CA VAL A 596 -25.73 -9.62 -40.25
C VAL A 596 -26.96 -8.80 -40.61
N ARG A 597 -27.56 -9.11 -41.76
CA ARG A 597 -28.75 -8.40 -42.26
C ARG A 597 -30.01 -8.72 -41.44
N HIS A 598 -30.21 -9.99 -41.11
CA HIS A 598 -31.37 -10.47 -40.35
C HIS A 598 -30.92 -11.13 -39.04
N PRO A 599 -30.76 -10.36 -37.95
CA PRO A 599 -30.27 -10.89 -36.68
C PRO A 599 -31.32 -11.80 -36.01
N PHE A 600 -30.83 -12.82 -35.29
CA PHE A 600 -31.64 -13.61 -34.37
C PHE A 600 -32.19 -12.71 -33.27
N ASN A 601 -33.47 -12.92 -32.90
CA ASN A 601 -34.02 -12.23 -31.74
C ASN A 601 -34.06 -13.17 -30.53
N PRO A 602 -33.18 -12.97 -29.53
CA PRO A 602 -33.18 -13.79 -28.31
C PRO A 602 -34.43 -13.55 -27.44
N GLU A 603 -35.15 -12.43 -27.63
CA GLU A 603 -36.35 -12.10 -26.88
C GLU A 603 -37.62 -12.76 -27.44
N ALA A 604 -37.55 -13.29 -28.66
CA ALA A 604 -38.64 -14.02 -29.28
C ALA A 604 -39.06 -15.20 -28.41
N LYS A 605 -40.37 -15.42 -28.27
CA LYS A 605 -40.93 -16.57 -27.55
C LYS A 605 -40.61 -17.88 -28.26
N LEU A 606 -40.60 -17.82 -29.58
CA LEU A 606 -40.30 -18.92 -30.48
C LEU A 606 -39.51 -18.38 -31.65
N ASP A 607 -38.41 -19.03 -32.00
CA ASP A 607 -37.69 -18.79 -33.25
C ASP A 607 -37.32 -20.16 -33.81
N THR A 608 -38.13 -20.67 -34.73
CA THR A 608 -38.02 -22.06 -35.22
C THR A 608 -37.98 -22.15 -36.72
N VAL A 609 -37.44 -23.26 -37.23
CA VAL A 609 -37.47 -23.57 -38.65
C VAL A 609 -38.72 -24.40 -38.94
N ILE A 610 -39.56 -23.94 -39.87
CA ILE A 610 -40.72 -24.70 -40.34
C ILE A 610 -40.29 -25.61 -41.50
N TYR A 611 -40.74 -26.86 -41.45
CA TYR A 611 -40.70 -27.80 -42.58
C TYR A 611 -42.12 -27.95 -43.14
N ALA A 612 -42.27 -27.91 -44.47
CA ALA A 612 -43.55 -27.83 -45.17
C ALA A 612 -44.61 -28.80 -44.60
N ALA A 613 -45.48 -28.28 -43.74
CA ALA A 613 -46.61 -28.98 -43.12
C ALA A 613 -47.91 -28.26 -43.52
N ASP A 614 -49.04 -28.96 -43.58
CA ASP A 614 -50.29 -28.36 -44.05
C ASP A 614 -50.74 -27.16 -43.18
N GLN A 615 -50.60 -27.24 -41.85
CA GLN A 615 -50.80 -26.11 -40.93
C GLN A 615 -49.90 -26.23 -39.70
N VAL A 616 -49.28 -25.14 -39.26
CA VAL A 616 -48.52 -25.08 -37.99
C VAL A 616 -49.39 -24.41 -36.93
N ARG A 617 -49.69 -25.13 -35.84
CA ARG A 617 -50.42 -24.61 -34.67
C ARG A 617 -49.46 -24.47 -33.50
N PHE A 618 -49.35 -23.26 -32.95
CA PHE A 618 -48.53 -22.98 -31.79
C PHE A 618 -49.40 -22.48 -30.62
N LEU A 619 -49.34 -23.19 -29.49
CA LEU A 619 -49.98 -22.73 -28.25
C LEU A 619 -49.13 -21.65 -27.60
N TYR A 620 -49.56 -20.40 -27.73
CA TYR A 620 -48.95 -19.27 -27.07
C TYR A 620 -49.38 -19.21 -25.60
N SER A 621 -48.41 -19.07 -24.69
CA SER A 621 -48.66 -18.86 -23.26
C SER A 621 -47.63 -17.89 -22.69
N GLN A 622 -48.10 -16.81 -22.08
CA GLN A 622 -47.27 -15.82 -21.41
C GLN A 622 -47.94 -15.29 -20.13
N LYS A 623 -47.15 -15.23 -19.05
CA LYS A 623 -47.53 -14.54 -17.82
C LYS A 623 -47.24 -13.05 -17.95
N VAL A 624 -48.23 -12.24 -17.61
CA VAL A 624 -48.25 -10.80 -17.83
C VAL A 624 -48.59 -10.11 -16.50
N PRO A 625 -47.87 -9.05 -16.08
CA PRO A 625 -48.19 -8.35 -14.84
C PRO A 625 -49.56 -7.66 -14.91
N ALA A 626 -50.32 -7.77 -13.83
CA ALA A 626 -51.58 -7.08 -13.66
C ALA A 626 -51.36 -5.60 -13.35
N ASP A 627 -52.19 -4.74 -13.92
CA ASP A 627 -52.18 -3.29 -13.73
C ASP A 627 -53.61 -2.73 -13.60
N GLU A 628 -53.73 -1.41 -13.51
CA GLU A 628 -55.00 -0.69 -13.37
C GLU A 628 -56.00 -1.03 -14.49
N ASN A 629 -55.52 -1.31 -15.71
CA ASN A 629 -56.32 -1.53 -16.91
C ASN A 629 -56.46 -3.02 -17.28
N SER A 630 -55.94 -3.92 -16.45
CA SER A 630 -55.90 -5.36 -16.74
C SER A 630 -57.21 -6.11 -16.48
N ALA A 631 -58.30 -5.41 -16.15
CA ALA A 631 -59.62 -6.03 -15.95
C ALA A 631 -60.21 -6.63 -17.24
N CYS A 632 -59.97 -5.95 -18.37
CA CYS A 632 -60.35 -6.40 -19.69
C CYS A 632 -59.15 -6.21 -20.63
N MET A 633 -58.70 -7.31 -21.22
CA MET A 633 -57.50 -7.38 -22.03
C MET A 633 -57.89 -7.81 -23.44
N LYS A 634 -57.45 -7.11 -24.48
CA LYS A 634 -57.73 -7.51 -25.86
C LYS A 634 -56.44 -7.94 -26.54
N VAL A 635 -56.46 -9.07 -27.22
CA VAL A 635 -55.30 -9.62 -27.92
C VAL A 635 -55.63 -9.78 -29.39
N TYR A 636 -54.79 -9.23 -30.25
CA TYR A 636 -54.81 -9.46 -31.69
C TYR A 636 -53.39 -9.70 -32.16
N VAL A 637 -53.25 -10.24 -33.35
CA VAL A 637 -51.96 -10.60 -33.94
C VAL A 637 -51.70 -9.71 -35.14
N VAL A 638 -50.48 -9.20 -35.21
CA VAL A 638 -49.94 -8.49 -36.38
C VAL A 638 -48.63 -9.14 -36.77
N GLY A 639 -48.22 -9.00 -38.02
CA GLY A 639 -46.96 -9.59 -38.45
C GLY A 639 -46.51 -9.08 -39.81
N ASN A 640 -45.34 -9.52 -40.21
CA ASN A 640 -44.81 -9.33 -41.55
C ASN A 640 -44.07 -10.59 -42.01
N VAL A 641 -43.99 -10.76 -43.32
CA VAL A 641 -43.21 -11.80 -43.98
C VAL A 641 -41.98 -11.14 -44.60
N LEU A 642 -40.81 -11.64 -44.25
CA LEU A 642 -39.53 -11.18 -44.79
C LEU A 642 -39.02 -12.19 -45.81
N ASN A 643 -38.73 -11.72 -47.01
CA ASN A 643 -38.07 -12.54 -48.02
C ASN A 643 -36.54 -12.51 -47.81
N SER A 644 -35.83 -13.53 -48.32
CA SER A 644 -34.35 -13.60 -48.28
C SER A 644 -33.64 -12.42 -48.94
N ASN A 645 -34.35 -11.69 -49.81
CA ASN A 645 -33.85 -10.51 -50.51
C ASN A 645 -33.96 -9.21 -49.68
N GLY A 646 -34.71 -9.23 -48.57
CA GLY A 646 -34.94 -8.09 -47.70
C GLY A 646 -36.29 -7.39 -47.90
N ASP A 647 -37.14 -7.87 -48.82
CA ASP A 647 -38.49 -7.34 -49.02
C ASP A 647 -39.39 -7.71 -47.84
N GLU A 648 -40.20 -6.76 -47.36
CA GLU A 648 -41.15 -6.96 -46.27
C GLU A 648 -42.59 -6.88 -46.76
N TYR A 649 -43.40 -7.90 -46.42
CA TYR A 649 -44.82 -7.95 -46.73
C TYR A 649 -45.63 -7.93 -45.43
N PRO A 650 -46.39 -6.86 -45.14
CA PRO A 650 -47.20 -6.80 -43.93
C PRO A 650 -48.38 -7.78 -44.00
N LEU A 651 -48.66 -8.47 -42.89
CA LEU A 651 -49.83 -9.33 -42.75
C LEU A 651 -51.06 -8.53 -42.29
N PRO A 652 -52.28 -8.93 -42.70
CA PRO A 652 -53.51 -8.34 -42.16
C PRO A 652 -53.61 -8.56 -40.65
N LYS A 653 -54.30 -7.65 -39.96
CA LYS A 653 -54.55 -7.78 -38.51
C LYS A 653 -55.52 -8.93 -38.27
N SER A 654 -55.22 -9.78 -37.30
CA SER A 654 -56.12 -10.87 -36.94
C SER A 654 -57.37 -10.38 -36.20
N ASP A 655 -58.37 -11.25 -36.10
CA ASP A 655 -59.46 -11.14 -35.14
C ASP A 655 -58.96 -10.87 -33.70
N THR A 656 -59.77 -10.12 -32.93
CA THR A 656 -59.44 -9.69 -31.57
C THR A 656 -60.08 -10.62 -30.54
N LEU A 657 -59.26 -11.26 -29.71
CA LEU A 657 -59.71 -12.03 -28.54
C LEU A 657 -59.89 -11.12 -27.33
N THR A 658 -60.96 -11.34 -26.57
CA THR A 658 -61.23 -10.59 -25.33
C THR A 658 -61.05 -11.47 -24.09
N PHE A 659 -60.18 -11.04 -23.18
CA PHE A 659 -59.88 -11.70 -21.92
C PHE A 659 -60.49 -10.89 -20.77
N LEU A 660 -61.44 -11.51 -20.05
CA LEU A 660 -62.03 -10.95 -18.82
C LEU A 660 -61.29 -11.52 -17.62
N VAL A 661 -60.72 -10.63 -16.78
CA VAL A 661 -59.84 -11.03 -15.69
C VAL A 661 -60.56 -11.05 -14.36
N SER A 662 -60.69 -12.24 -13.74
CA SER A 662 -61.19 -12.40 -12.38
C SER A 662 -60.09 -12.10 -11.37
N SER A 663 -60.22 -11.01 -10.61
CA SER A 663 -59.25 -10.59 -9.60
C SER A 663 -59.79 -10.78 -8.18
N MET A 664 -58.88 -10.73 -7.19
CA MET A 664 -59.20 -10.72 -5.76
C MET A 664 -59.54 -9.32 -5.22
N THR A 665 -59.32 -8.28 -6.02
CA THR A 665 -59.67 -6.89 -5.66
C THR A 665 -61.18 -6.67 -5.53
N LYS A 666 -62.01 -7.62 -6.00
CA LYS A 666 -63.46 -7.58 -5.81
C LYS A 666 -63.87 -7.70 -4.32
N PHE A 667 -63.02 -8.27 -3.47
CA PHE A 667 -63.25 -8.46 -2.04
C PHE A 667 -62.64 -7.35 -1.16
N VAL A 668 -62.16 -6.26 -1.77
CA VAL A 668 -61.58 -5.14 -1.03
C VAL A 668 -62.66 -4.40 -0.27
N ASP A 669 -62.46 -4.22 1.02
CA ASP A 669 -63.31 -3.41 1.88
C ASP A 669 -62.99 -1.92 1.66
N LYS A 670 -63.97 -1.17 1.15
CA LYS A 670 -63.83 0.26 0.83
C LYS A 670 -64.30 1.19 1.96
N THR A 671 -64.65 0.65 3.12
CA THR A 671 -65.13 1.47 4.23
C THR A 671 -64.01 2.41 4.71
N PRO A 672 -64.29 3.73 4.82
CA PRO A 672 -63.28 4.68 5.26
C PRO A 672 -62.95 4.47 6.74
N ARG A 673 -61.65 4.41 7.06
CA ARG A 673 -61.16 4.35 8.44
C ARG A 673 -60.87 5.74 8.99
N PHE A 674 -60.96 5.87 10.32
CA PHE A 674 -60.70 7.11 11.03
C PHE A 674 -59.66 6.89 12.13
N VAL A 675 -58.73 7.84 12.30
CA VAL A 675 -57.71 7.84 13.35
C VAL A 675 -57.99 8.99 14.32
N ARG A 676 -57.80 8.72 15.61
CA ARG A 676 -57.87 9.74 16.66
C ARG A 676 -56.57 10.53 16.68
N LYS A 677 -56.66 11.83 16.42
CA LYS A 677 -55.54 12.76 16.46
C LYS A 677 -55.68 13.67 17.67
N ILE A 678 -54.60 13.79 18.43
CA ILE A 678 -54.53 14.70 19.56
C ILE A 678 -54.09 16.05 19.02
N VAL A 679 -54.97 17.03 19.08
CA VAL A 679 -54.65 18.41 18.74
C VAL A 679 -54.37 19.15 20.05
N THR A 680 -53.20 19.77 20.16
CA THR A 680 -52.83 20.61 21.31
C THR A 680 -53.10 22.08 21.00
N ARG A 681 -53.47 22.84 22.03
CA ARG A 681 -53.72 24.30 21.94
C ARG A 681 -52.42 25.05 21.73
N ASP A 682 -51.39 24.70 22.51
CA ASP A 682 -50.13 25.42 22.54
C ASP A 682 -49.14 24.88 21.50
N ALA A 683 -48.38 25.80 20.90
CA ALA A 683 -47.27 25.52 20.00
C ALA A 683 -46.15 26.56 20.21
N GLU A 684 -44.92 26.22 19.81
CA GLU A 684 -43.78 27.13 19.94
C GLU A 684 -43.02 27.24 18.62
N ALA A 685 -42.64 28.46 18.25
CA ALA A 685 -41.76 28.73 17.13
C ALA A 685 -40.52 29.49 17.62
N ASN A 686 -39.33 28.94 17.37
CA ASN A 686 -38.06 29.47 17.87
C ASN A 686 -37.15 29.89 16.71
N THR A 687 -36.50 31.04 16.81
CA THR A 687 -35.44 31.47 15.87
C THR A 687 -34.28 32.14 16.61
N SER A 688 -33.05 31.93 16.14
CA SER A 688 -31.83 32.49 16.74
C SER A 688 -31.17 33.43 15.75
N VAL A 689 -30.95 34.69 16.12
CA VAL A 689 -30.36 35.71 15.25
C VAL A 689 -29.14 36.36 15.91
N ASN A 690 -28.06 36.52 15.16
CA ASN A 690 -26.84 37.17 15.62
C ASN A 690 -26.84 38.64 15.20
N PHE A 691 -26.68 39.54 16.17
CA PHE A 691 -26.58 40.98 15.94
C PHE A 691 -25.18 41.49 16.24
N PHE A 692 -24.71 42.40 15.40
CA PHE A 692 -23.43 43.07 15.57
C PHE A 692 -23.61 44.38 16.33
N PHE A 693 -22.83 44.56 17.40
CA PHE A 693 -22.79 45.78 18.20
C PHE A 693 -21.37 46.37 18.17
N PRO A 694 -21.21 47.67 17.89
CA PRO A 694 -19.91 48.34 17.96
C PRO A 694 -19.26 48.22 19.35
N LYS A 695 -17.93 48.34 19.42
CA LYS A 695 -17.18 48.28 20.68
C LYS A 695 -17.65 49.41 21.62
N ASN A 696 -17.97 49.05 22.87
CA ASN A 696 -18.53 49.93 23.91
C ASN A 696 -19.93 50.51 23.60
N ASP A 697 -20.62 49.99 22.59
CA ASP A 697 -22.01 50.35 22.31
C ASP A 697 -22.94 49.13 22.50
N PHE A 698 -24.18 49.43 22.86
CA PHE A 698 -25.27 48.47 23.06
C PHE A 698 -26.49 48.81 22.19
N ARG A 699 -26.45 49.94 21.45
CA ARG A 699 -27.49 50.31 20.49
C ARG A 699 -27.33 49.52 19.20
N LEU A 700 -28.44 48.95 18.74
CA LEU A 700 -28.50 48.29 17.45
C LEU A 700 -28.57 49.34 16.34
N ASP A 701 -27.62 49.29 15.42
CA ASP A 701 -27.60 50.13 14.22
C ASP A 701 -28.11 49.34 13.01
N GLU A 702 -29.23 49.76 12.44
CA GLU A 702 -29.86 49.16 11.26
C GLU A 702 -29.13 49.50 9.95
N SER A 703 -28.19 50.45 9.95
CA SER A 703 -27.36 50.75 8.77
C SER A 703 -26.36 49.63 8.45
N ILE A 704 -26.06 48.78 9.45
CA ILE A 704 -25.17 47.63 9.32
C ILE A 704 -25.92 46.47 8.67
N ASP A 705 -25.38 45.94 7.56
CA ASP A 705 -26.00 44.88 6.76
C ASP A 705 -26.44 43.65 7.55
N VAL A 706 -25.61 43.19 8.50
CA VAL A 706 -25.90 42.01 9.33
C VAL A 706 -27.11 42.26 10.22
N ASN A 707 -27.18 43.44 10.85
CA ASN A 707 -28.28 43.83 11.72
C ASN A 707 -29.57 43.99 10.92
N ARG A 708 -29.52 44.67 9.78
CA ARG A 708 -30.66 44.84 8.87
C ARG A 708 -31.25 43.51 8.41
N LYS A 709 -30.40 42.54 8.03
CA LYS A 709 -30.84 41.19 7.66
C LYS A 709 -31.47 40.45 8.84
N GLY A 710 -30.88 40.58 10.03
CA GLY A 710 -31.40 39.97 11.25
C GLY A 710 -32.78 40.50 11.64
N VAL A 711 -32.97 41.82 11.63
CA VAL A 711 -34.27 42.47 11.88
C VAL A 711 -35.30 42.03 10.84
N LYS A 712 -34.92 42.01 9.55
CA LYS A 712 -35.80 41.53 8.47
C LYS A 712 -36.26 40.08 8.69
N GLN A 713 -35.36 39.18 9.07
CA GLN A 713 -35.70 37.76 9.31
C GLN A 713 -36.75 37.60 10.42
N VAL A 714 -36.60 38.35 11.52
CA VAL A 714 -37.58 38.34 12.61
C VAL A 714 -38.91 38.94 12.16
N ARG A 715 -38.86 40.03 11.38
CA ARG A 715 -40.04 40.69 10.82
C ARG A 715 -40.84 39.77 9.89
N ASP A 716 -40.17 39.09 8.96
CA ASP A 716 -40.80 38.18 8.00
C ASP A 716 -41.42 36.96 8.71
N LEU A 717 -40.72 36.38 9.70
CA LEU A 717 -41.25 35.29 10.53
C LEU A 717 -42.49 35.75 11.32
N THR A 718 -42.42 36.93 11.93
CA THR A 718 -43.56 37.50 12.67
C THR A 718 -44.75 37.71 11.75
N LEU A 719 -44.54 38.24 10.55
CA LEU A 719 -45.58 38.41 9.54
C LEU A 719 -46.22 37.07 9.15
N ALA A 720 -45.42 36.03 8.91
CA ALA A 720 -45.92 34.69 8.59
C ALA A 720 -46.75 34.08 9.73
N LEU A 721 -46.31 34.25 10.99
CA LEU A 721 -47.05 33.78 12.16
C LEU A 721 -48.33 34.59 12.43
N MET A 722 -48.38 35.86 12.01
CA MET A 722 -49.60 36.68 12.09
C MET A 722 -50.64 36.29 11.04
N THR A 723 -50.20 35.91 9.83
CA THR A 723 -51.08 35.49 8.75
C THR A 723 -51.44 34.00 8.80
N ASP A 724 -50.86 33.24 9.74
CA ASP A 724 -51.19 31.82 9.95
C ASP A 724 -52.68 31.66 10.31
N PRO A 725 -53.46 30.88 9.55
CA PRO A 725 -54.90 30.72 9.79
C PRO A 725 -55.22 29.88 11.04
N VAL A 726 -54.25 29.13 11.56
CA VAL A 726 -54.43 28.12 12.62
C VAL A 726 -53.95 28.63 13.98
N TYR A 727 -52.87 29.41 14.03
CA TYR A 727 -52.25 29.87 15.27
C TYR A 727 -52.32 31.40 15.46
N ILE A 728 -52.31 31.85 16.72
CA ILE A 728 -52.16 33.24 17.18
C ILE A 728 -50.92 33.32 18.06
N ILE A 729 -50.21 34.45 18.00
CA ILE A 729 -49.07 34.72 18.87
C ILE A 729 -49.57 35.16 20.25
N ASP A 730 -49.26 34.38 21.28
CA ASP A 730 -49.55 34.69 22.69
C ASP A 730 -48.46 35.58 23.30
N SER A 731 -47.19 35.27 23.04
CA SER A 731 -46.07 36.08 23.53
C SER A 731 -44.80 35.88 22.70
N LEU A 732 -43.99 36.92 22.62
CA LEU A 732 -42.64 36.86 22.05
C LEU A 732 -41.63 37.11 23.17
N THR A 733 -40.83 36.11 23.50
CA THR A 733 -39.75 36.26 24.47
C THR A 733 -38.40 36.35 23.77
N LEU A 734 -37.69 37.45 24.00
CA LEU A 734 -36.32 37.68 23.58
C LEU A 734 -35.37 37.15 24.65
N PHE A 735 -34.56 36.15 24.31
CA PHE A 735 -33.49 35.63 25.14
C PHE A 735 -32.16 36.16 24.61
N ALA A 736 -31.63 37.21 25.24
CA ALA A 736 -30.32 37.72 24.87
C ALA A 736 -29.22 37.02 25.65
N THR A 737 -28.17 36.63 24.92
CA THR A 737 -26.99 35.96 25.44
C THR A 737 -25.75 36.82 25.19
N SER A 738 -24.83 36.85 26.15
CA SER A 738 -23.47 37.37 25.94
C SER A 738 -22.47 36.21 25.86
N SER A 739 -21.35 36.44 25.18
CA SER A 739 -20.21 35.53 25.24
C SER A 739 -19.59 35.56 26.64
N PRO A 740 -19.03 34.44 27.12
CA PRO A 740 -18.33 34.39 28.41
C PRO A 740 -16.96 35.06 28.28
N GLU A 741 -16.96 36.40 28.30
CA GLU A 741 -15.76 37.23 28.35
C GLU A 741 -15.91 38.30 29.43
N GLY A 742 -15.04 38.30 30.43
CA GLY A 742 -15.07 39.29 31.50
C GLY A 742 -15.99 38.88 32.66
N ASN A 743 -16.54 39.87 33.36
CA ASN A 743 -17.32 39.60 34.57
C ASN A 743 -18.77 39.24 34.22
N TRP A 744 -19.26 38.11 34.74
CA TRP A 744 -20.61 37.58 34.54
C TRP A 744 -21.72 38.61 34.77
N HIS A 745 -21.61 39.43 35.82
CA HIS A 745 -22.62 40.44 36.14
C HIS A 745 -22.68 41.54 35.07
N ILE A 746 -21.52 41.95 34.56
CA ILE A 746 -21.40 42.94 33.48
C ILE A 746 -21.94 42.36 32.17
N ASN A 747 -21.64 41.09 31.89
CA ASN A 747 -22.14 40.38 30.70
C ASN A 747 -23.67 40.28 30.68
N GLY A 748 -24.28 40.09 31.86
CA GLY A 748 -25.74 40.15 32.05
C GLY A 748 -26.34 41.52 31.75
N GLU A 749 -25.73 42.60 32.25
CA GLU A 749 -26.18 43.97 31.96
C GLU A 749 -26.01 44.34 30.49
N ILE A 750 -24.95 43.88 29.83
CA ILE A 750 -24.72 44.08 28.39
C ILE A 750 -25.80 43.35 27.58
N ALA A 751 -26.08 42.08 27.89
CA ALA A 751 -27.13 41.31 27.23
C ALA A 751 -28.49 42.00 27.37
N ARG A 752 -28.79 42.53 28.56
CA ARG A 752 -30.03 43.27 28.86
C ARG A 752 -30.18 44.51 27.98
N LYS A 753 -29.17 45.39 27.99
CA LYS A 753 -29.21 46.64 27.21
C LYS A 753 -29.31 46.39 25.70
N ARG A 754 -28.65 45.35 25.19
CA ARG A 754 -28.76 44.92 23.78
C ARG A 754 -30.16 44.42 23.44
N ALA A 755 -30.74 43.58 24.29
CA ALA A 755 -32.11 43.08 24.13
C ALA A 755 -33.14 44.21 24.14
N GLU A 756 -32.98 45.18 25.04
CA GLU A 756 -33.82 46.37 25.12
C GLU A 756 -33.71 47.22 23.85
N SER A 757 -32.49 47.40 23.31
CA SER A 757 -32.30 48.12 22.04
C SER A 757 -33.01 47.43 20.87
N ILE A 758 -32.94 46.10 20.79
CA ILE A 758 -33.62 45.32 19.75
C ILE A 758 -35.14 45.39 19.93
N ARG A 759 -35.62 45.25 21.18
CA ARG A 759 -37.04 45.39 21.51
C ARG A 759 -37.61 46.71 21.02
N ASN A 760 -36.91 47.82 21.24
CA ASN A 760 -37.41 49.15 20.82
C ASN A 760 -37.61 49.25 19.31
N ILE A 761 -36.72 48.66 18.52
CA ILE A 761 -36.84 48.60 17.05
C ILE A 761 -38.01 47.70 16.64
N LEU A 762 -38.13 46.52 17.25
CA LEU A 762 -39.22 45.59 16.95
C LEU A 762 -40.58 46.14 17.36
N VAL A 763 -40.67 46.86 18.47
CA VAL A 763 -41.89 47.56 18.88
C VAL A 763 -42.31 48.54 17.79
N ARG A 764 -41.39 49.36 17.28
CA ARG A 764 -41.66 50.30 16.17
C ARG A 764 -42.12 49.56 14.91
N ASP A 765 -41.41 48.53 14.49
CA ASP A 765 -41.73 47.78 13.28
C ASP A 765 -43.06 47.02 13.41
N PHE A 766 -43.35 46.46 14.58
CA PHE A 766 -44.60 45.75 14.85
C PHE A 766 -45.79 46.70 15.01
N THR A 767 -45.61 47.92 15.53
CA THR A 767 -46.67 48.94 15.50
C THR A 767 -47.09 49.24 14.07
N GLN A 768 -46.13 49.43 13.15
CA GLN A 768 -46.44 49.68 11.73
C GLN A 768 -47.13 48.48 11.06
N LEU A 769 -46.69 47.25 11.36
CA LEU A 769 -47.34 46.03 10.85
C LEU A 769 -48.75 45.85 11.40
N TYR A 770 -48.94 46.07 12.70
CA TYR A 770 -50.25 46.01 13.35
C TYR A 770 -51.20 47.04 12.76
N ASP A 771 -50.78 48.31 12.62
CA ASP A 771 -51.60 49.37 12.05
C ASP A 771 -51.99 49.07 10.59
N SER A 772 -51.03 48.56 9.80
CA SER A 772 -51.28 48.18 8.40
C SER A 772 -52.27 47.00 8.27
N LEU A 773 -52.10 45.97 9.10
CA LEU A 773 -52.97 44.78 9.08
C LEU A 773 -54.35 45.06 9.69
N ALA A 774 -54.44 45.93 10.70
CA ALA A 774 -55.70 46.36 11.30
C ALA A 774 -56.55 47.20 10.32
N VAL A 775 -55.92 48.03 9.49
CA VAL A 775 -56.60 48.76 8.40
C VAL A 775 -57.08 47.78 7.32
N GLY A 776 -56.26 46.79 6.93
CA GLY A 776 -56.64 45.78 5.93
C GLY A 776 -57.71 44.78 6.38
N ALA A 777 -57.75 44.41 7.67
CA ALA A 777 -58.72 43.46 8.21
C ALA A 777 -60.10 44.09 8.53
N SER A 778 -60.19 45.42 8.60
CA SER A 778 -61.44 46.13 8.93
C SER A 778 -62.22 46.63 7.71
N MET A 779 -61.75 46.32 6.49
CA MET A 779 -62.37 46.75 5.23
C MET A 779 -62.55 45.55 4.29
N GLU A 780 -63.78 45.03 4.21
CA GLU A 780 -64.20 44.12 3.14
C GLU A 780 -65.10 44.88 2.16
N ILE A 781 -64.87 44.68 0.86
CA ILE A 781 -65.73 45.17 -0.21
C ILE A 781 -66.70 44.03 -0.52
N ASP A 782 -68.00 44.26 -0.39
CA ASP A 782 -68.99 43.28 -0.82
C ASP A 782 -69.03 43.16 -2.36
N ASP A 783 -69.66 42.11 -2.90
CA ASP A 783 -69.75 41.88 -4.35
C ASP A 783 -70.45 43.02 -5.13
N ALA A 784 -71.00 44.03 -4.43
CA ALA A 784 -71.60 45.24 -4.97
C ALA A 784 -70.70 46.49 -4.88
N GLY A 785 -69.49 46.38 -4.34
CA GLY A 785 -68.52 47.48 -4.25
C GLY A 785 -68.62 48.35 -2.99
N ASN A 786 -69.46 48.00 -2.01
CA ASN A 786 -69.62 48.77 -0.78
C ASN A 786 -68.67 48.27 0.33
N ILE A 787 -68.08 49.22 1.06
CA ILE A 787 -67.15 48.93 2.15
C ILE A 787 -67.94 48.62 3.43
N ARG A 788 -67.81 47.39 3.96
CA ARG A 788 -68.34 47.00 5.27
C ARG A 788 -67.21 46.83 6.29
N LYS A 789 -67.45 47.32 7.52
CA LYS A 789 -66.54 47.16 8.66
C LYS A 789 -66.87 45.86 9.39
N ARG A 790 -65.95 44.88 9.36
CA ARG A 790 -66.11 43.60 10.05
C ARG A 790 -65.52 43.68 11.46
N GLU A 791 -66.30 43.34 12.48
CA GLU A 791 -65.78 43.11 13.83
C GLU A 791 -65.25 41.67 13.90
N MET A 792 -63.93 41.49 13.91
CA MET A 792 -63.32 40.19 14.21
C MET A 792 -63.49 39.88 15.72
N LYS A 793 -64.06 38.72 16.05
CA LYS A 793 -64.24 38.25 17.45
C LYS A 793 -62.92 37.99 18.18
N ASP A 794 -61.89 37.57 17.45
CA ASP A 794 -60.52 37.41 17.96
C ASP A 794 -59.68 38.52 17.34
N GLY A 795 -59.41 39.58 18.10
CA GLY A 795 -58.64 40.74 17.63
C GLY A 795 -57.20 40.35 17.21
N ILE A 796 -56.63 41.09 16.27
CA ILE A 796 -55.21 40.96 15.93
C ILE A 796 -54.38 41.15 17.22
N PRO A 797 -53.40 40.28 17.52
CA PRO A 797 -52.63 40.38 18.76
C PRO A 797 -51.81 41.69 18.80
N ASN A 798 -51.88 42.41 19.91
CA ASN A 798 -51.14 43.66 20.13
C ASN A 798 -49.66 43.38 20.43
N LEU A 799 -48.90 43.05 19.38
CA LEU A 799 -47.51 42.59 19.48
C LEU A 799 -46.57 43.45 20.35
N PRO A 800 -46.59 44.79 20.31
CA PRO A 800 -45.76 45.64 21.17
C PRO A 800 -45.83 45.30 22.67
N GLN A 801 -47.01 44.92 23.16
CA GLN A 801 -47.24 44.58 24.57
C GLN A 801 -46.88 43.12 24.90
N LEU A 802 -46.69 42.28 23.89
CA LEU A 802 -46.42 40.85 24.02
C LEU A 802 -44.91 40.52 24.03
N ILE A 803 -44.05 41.50 23.78
CA ILE A 803 -42.58 41.33 23.79
C ILE A 803 -42.05 41.35 25.23
N LYS A 804 -41.51 40.22 25.68
CA LYS A 804 -40.81 40.05 26.96
C LYS A 804 -39.31 39.91 26.72
N VAL A 805 -38.50 40.50 27.58
CA VAL A 805 -37.04 40.36 27.55
C VAL A 805 -36.60 39.47 28.70
N ARG A 806 -35.77 38.48 28.38
CA ARG A 806 -35.05 37.64 29.33
C ARG A 806 -33.57 37.62 28.96
N THR A 807 -32.72 37.55 29.97
CA THR A 807 -31.27 37.61 29.78
C THR A 807 -30.62 36.37 30.35
N ILE A 808 -29.71 35.80 29.58
CA ILE A 808 -28.80 34.77 30.03
C ILE A 808 -27.42 35.44 30.02
N PRO A 809 -26.83 35.72 31.19
CA PRO A 809 -25.59 36.49 31.25
C PRO A 809 -24.46 35.88 30.43
N GLU A 810 -24.34 34.55 30.39
CA GLU A 810 -23.35 33.86 29.56
C GLU A 810 -23.93 32.59 28.92
N GLY A 811 -23.86 32.49 27.59
CA GLY A 811 -24.45 31.39 26.82
C GLY A 811 -23.62 30.09 26.80
N TRP A 812 -23.31 29.53 27.98
CA TRP A 812 -22.44 28.34 28.09
C TRP A 812 -23.00 27.09 27.37
N ASP A 813 -24.31 26.85 27.41
CA ASP A 813 -24.93 25.70 26.75
C ASP A 813 -24.81 25.80 25.22
N LYS A 814 -25.06 26.99 24.68
CA LYS A 814 -24.90 27.27 23.24
C LYS A 814 -23.44 27.14 22.81
N LEU A 815 -22.50 27.67 23.60
CA LEU A 815 -21.07 27.51 23.35
C LEU A 815 -20.65 26.03 23.38
N ARG A 816 -21.18 25.24 24.32
CA ARG A 816 -20.94 23.80 24.43
C ARG A 816 -21.37 23.07 23.15
N HIS A 817 -22.57 23.34 22.64
CA HIS A 817 -23.06 22.75 21.38
C HIS A 817 -22.18 23.15 20.18
N LEU A 818 -21.80 24.43 20.07
CA LEU A 818 -20.92 24.91 19.00
C LEU A 818 -19.54 24.22 19.02
N ILE A 819 -18.94 24.00 20.20
CA ILE A 819 -17.66 23.29 20.33
C ILE A 819 -17.77 21.81 19.91
N VAL A 820 -18.91 21.16 20.20
CA VAL A 820 -19.14 19.75 19.83
C VAL A 820 -19.30 19.62 18.33
N GLU A 821 -20.08 20.49 17.70
CA GLU A 821 -20.40 20.45 16.27
C GLU A 821 -19.25 20.93 15.36
N ASP A 822 -18.38 21.82 15.85
CA ASP A 822 -17.28 22.35 15.06
C ASP A 822 -16.22 21.27 14.74
N LYS A 823 -16.13 20.88 13.46
CA LYS A 823 -15.14 19.92 12.96
C LYS A 823 -13.72 20.50 12.89
N HIS A 824 -13.60 21.82 12.84
CA HIS A 824 -12.34 22.55 12.69
C HIS A 824 -11.73 22.99 14.03
N PHE A 825 -12.38 22.67 15.16
CA PHE A 825 -11.86 22.94 16.48
C PHE A 825 -10.59 22.11 16.76
N VAL A 826 -9.41 22.75 16.67
CA VAL A 826 -8.10 22.14 16.91
C VAL A 826 -7.68 22.33 18.36
N GLY A 827 -7.40 21.24 19.09
CA GLY A 827 -6.94 21.27 20.48
C GLY A 827 -7.67 20.29 21.40
N ASN A 828 -7.54 20.46 22.72
CA ASN A 828 -8.08 19.54 23.72
C ASN A 828 -9.59 19.75 24.02
N ARG A 829 -10.44 19.49 23.02
CA ARG A 829 -11.91 19.63 23.09
C ARG A 829 -12.53 19.00 24.34
N GLY A 830 -12.19 17.75 24.63
CA GLY A 830 -12.75 17.02 25.77
C GLY A 830 -12.30 17.54 27.13
N ALA A 831 -11.19 18.29 27.22
CA ALA A 831 -10.78 18.92 28.48
C ALA A 831 -11.55 20.22 28.74
N ILE A 832 -11.78 21.02 27.69
CA ILE A 832 -12.58 22.24 27.77
C ILE A 832 -14.04 21.92 28.12
N LEU A 833 -14.65 20.94 27.46
CA LEU A 833 -16.01 20.50 27.77
C LEU A 833 -16.13 19.99 29.22
N ARG A 834 -15.11 19.29 29.74
CA ARG A 834 -15.06 18.88 31.15
C ARG A 834 -15.01 20.05 32.12
N ILE A 835 -14.32 21.15 31.77
CA ILE A 835 -14.30 22.37 32.59
C ILE A 835 -15.68 23.04 32.56
N ILE A 836 -16.32 23.11 31.39
CA ILE A 836 -17.67 23.67 31.24
C ILE A 836 -18.68 22.89 32.07
N ASP A 837 -18.62 21.55 32.05
CA ASP A 837 -19.57 20.69 32.75
C ASP A 837 -19.31 20.60 34.27
N ARG A 838 -18.07 20.79 34.75
CA ARG A 838 -17.70 20.60 36.18
C ARG A 838 -17.63 21.87 37.02
N GLU A 839 -17.14 22.99 36.47
CA GLU A 839 -16.96 24.20 37.27
C GLU A 839 -18.27 24.97 37.38
N PRO A 840 -18.82 25.21 38.60
CA PRO A 840 -20.11 25.88 38.76
C PRO A 840 -20.02 27.40 38.63
N GLU A 841 -18.85 28.00 38.87
CA GLU A 841 -18.65 29.45 38.86
C GLU A 841 -18.25 29.96 37.45
N PRO A 842 -19.07 30.80 36.78
CA PRO A 842 -18.86 31.17 35.38
C PRO A 842 -17.57 31.95 35.10
N ASP A 843 -17.24 32.94 35.94
CA ASP A 843 -16.01 33.73 35.81
C ASP A 843 -14.75 32.85 35.98
N ARG A 844 -14.81 31.90 36.92
CA ARG A 844 -13.73 30.94 37.16
C ARG A 844 -13.60 29.94 36.01
N ARG A 845 -14.73 29.53 35.41
CA ARG A 845 -14.78 28.65 34.22
C ARG A 845 -14.09 29.32 33.03
N GLU A 846 -14.39 30.59 32.74
CA GLU A 846 -13.67 31.35 31.70
C GLU A 846 -12.18 31.46 32.03
N TRP A 847 -11.83 31.83 33.27
CA TRP A 847 -10.44 32.00 33.68
C TRP A 847 -9.61 30.72 33.56
N LEU A 848 -10.17 29.57 33.93
CA LEU A 848 -9.50 28.26 33.79
C LEU A 848 -9.24 27.92 32.32
N ILE A 849 -10.21 28.15 31.44
CA ILE A 849 -10.03 27.88 30.00
C ILE A 849 -9.01 28.86 29.40
N LYS A 850 -9.10 30.14 29.75
CA LYS A 850 -8.20 31.20 29.28
C LYS A 850 -6.75 31.02 29.76
N SER A 851 -6.55 30.53 30.97
CA SER A 851 -5.22 30.32 31.56
C SER A 851 -4.56 29.03 31.09
N GLN A 852 -5.31 27.92 31.01
CA GLN A 852 -4.80 26.59 30.69
C GLN A 852 -4.78 26.28 29.19
N TYR A 853 -5.73 26.81 28.42
CA TYR A 853 -5.93 26.51 26.99
C TYR A 853 -5.94 27.78 26.14
N LYS A 854 -4.82 28.50 26.12
CA LYS A 854 -4.69 29.84 25.50
C LYS A 854 -4.98 29.84 23.99
N ALA A 855 -4.55 28.82 23.26
CA ALA A 855 -4.73 28.74 21.80
C ALA A 855 -6.20 28.44 21.44
N GLU A 856 -6.81 27.49 22.15
CA GLU A 856 -8.21 27.14 22.00
C GLU A 856 -9.12 28.29 22.45
N TYR A 857 -8.78 28.99 23.53
CA TYR A 857 -9.50 30.18 23.97
C TYR A 857 -9.45 31.30 22.91
N ALA A 858 -8.29 31.55 22.30
CA ALA A 858 -8.16 32.53 21.22
C ALA A 858 -9.01 32.15 19.98
N TYR A 859 -9.06 30.86 19.64
CA TYR A 859 -9.93 30.36 18.57
C TYR A 859 -11.42 30.55 18.89
N MET A 860 -11.84 30.20 20.12
CA MET A 860 -13.23 30.39 20.56
C MET A 860 -13.63 31.86 20.54
N LEU A 861 -12.74 32.74 21.00
CA LEU A 861 -12.97 34.19 21.03
C LEU A 861 -13.20 34.77 19.62
N ASP A 862 -12.44 34.30 18.62
CA ASP A 862 -12.53 34.78 17.24
C ASP A 862 -13.69 34.14 16.45
N LYS A 863 -13.93 32.83 16.62
CA LYS A 863 -14.85 32.07 15.75
C LYS A 863 -16.18 31.72 16.40
N LEU A 864 -16.20 31.35 17.68
CA LEU A 864 -17.41 30.79 18.32
C LEU A 864 -18.17 31.83 19.16
N TYR A 865 -17.46 32.68 19.89
CA TYR A 865 -18.04 33.70 20.78
C TYR A 865 -18.97 34.67 20.03
N PRO A 866 -18.69 35.10 18.78
CA PRO A 866 -19.64 35.90 18.01
C PRO A 866 -21.01 35.24 17.82
N SER A 867 -21.06 33.92 17.64
CA SER A 867 -22.32 33.15 17.50
C SER A 867 -23.04 32.89 18.83
N VAL A 868 -22.32 33.03 19.95
CA VAL A 868 -22.90 33.00 21.30
C VAL A 868 -23.49 34.36 21.68
N ARG A 869 -23.10 35.45 21.01
CA ARG A 869 -23.71 36.79 21.19
C ARG A 869 -25.00 36.92 20.37
N ALA A 870 -25.92 35.99 20.61
CA ALA A 870 -27.16 35.86 19.85
C ALA A 870 -28.36 36.34 20.68
N VAL A 871 -29.44 36.69 19.97
CA VAL A 871 -30.76 36.83 20.57
C VAL A 871 -31.67 35.74 20.02
N ASP A 872 -32.15 34.90 20.91
CA ASP A 872 -33.09 33.84 20.59
C ASP A 872 -34.51 34.38 20.80
N PHE A 873 -35.34 34.25 19.77
CA PHE A 873 -36.72 34.68 19.73
C PHE A 873 -37.61 33.45 19.89
N ARG A 874 -38.35 33.39 20.99
CA ARG A 874 -39.32 32.34 21.27
C ARG A 874 -40.73 32.88 21.18
N PHE A 875 -41.46 32.45 20.17
CA PHE A 875 -42.88 32.73 19.98
C PHE A 875 -43.67 31.60 20.64
N THR A 876 -44.44 31.93 21.68
CA THR A 876 -45.47 31.04 22.19
C THR A 876 -46.75 31.31 21.42
N LEU A 877 -47.33 30.27 20.85
CA LEU A 877 -48.50 30.32 19.99
C LEU A 877 -49.65 29.54 20.62
N SER A 878 -50.87 30.03 20.47
CA SER A 878 -52.08 29.28 20.78
C SER A 878 -52.93 29.09 19.53
N ARG A 879 -53.65 27.97 19.44
CA ARG A 879 -54.54 27.66 18.32
C ARG A 879 -55.81 28.52 18.39
N ARG A 880 -56.17 29.16 17.27
CA ARG A 880 -57.35 30.06 17.16
C ARG A 880 -58.63 29.31 17.55
N GLY A 881 -59.46 29.94 18.38
CA GLY A 881 -60.77 29.40 18.79
C GLY A 881 -60.73 28.15 19.69
N MET A 882 -59.56 27.65 20.09
CA MET A 882 -59.43 26.46 20.93
C MET A 882 -59.32 26.83 22.42
N GLN A 883 -60.33 26.45 23.22
CA GLN A 883 -60.39 26.78 24.65
C GLN A 883 -59.76 25.72 25.57
N GLN A 884 -59.77 24.45 25.17
CA GLN A 884 -59.18 23.35 25.92
C GLN A 884 -57.76 23.07 25.45
N ASP A 885 -56.85 22.67 26.34
CA ASP A 885 -55.44 22.46 26.00
C ASP A 885 -55.20 21.27 25.05
N THR A 886 -56.09 20.27 25.10
CA THR A 886 -56.05 19.09 24.24
C THR A 886 -57.45 18.70 23.79
N VAL A 887 -57.66 18.55 22.48
CA VAL A 887 -58.90 18.02 21.90
C VAL A 887 -58.57 16.78 21.08
N TYR A 888 -59.33 15.71 21.29
CA TYR A 888 -59.26 14.49 20.49
C TYR A 888 -60.21 14.64 19.30
N THR A 889 -59.65 14.75 18.09
CA THR A 889 -60.44 14.82 16.85
C THR A 889 -60.30 13.51 16.09
N THR A 890 -61.39 13.00 15.54
CA THR A 890 -61.37 11.87 14.60
C THR A 890 -61.22 12.40 13.18
N GLU A 891 -60.08 12.15 12.55
CA GLU A 891 -59.82 12.49 11.15
C GLU A 891 -59.83 11.21 10.29
N PRO A 892 -60.26 11.26 9.02
CA PRO A 892 -60.12 10.14 8.10
C PRO A 892 -58.66 9.71 7.97
N ASP A 893 -58.41 8.40 8.00
CA ASP A 893 -57.09 7.84 7.80
C ASP A 893 -56.69 7.92 6.33
N THR A 894 -56.06 9.03 5.98
CA THR A 894 -55.59 9.28 4.62
C THR A 894 -54.51 8.27 4.18
N ALA A 895 -53.76 7.68 5.11
CA ALA A 895 -52.75 6.67 4.78
C ALA A 895 -53.43 5.35 4.41
N TYR A 896 -54.39 4.90 5.22
CA TYR A 896 -55.17 3.70 4.91
C TYR A 896 -55.91 3.84 3.58
N ALA A 897 -56.58 4.99 3.34
CA ALA A 897 -57.29 5.24 2.09
C ALA A 897 -56.37 5.15 0.86
N ARG A 898 -55.15 5.70 0.93
CA ARG A 898 -54.14 5.55 -0.13
C ARG A 898 -53.70 4.11 -0.33
N GLY A 899 -53.58 3.33 0.75
CA GLY A 899 -53.27 1.91 0.69
C GLY A 899 -54.34 1.11 -0.05
N VAL A 900 -55.63 1.37 0.25
CA VAL A 900 -56.78 0.77 -0.43
C VAL A 900 -56.82 1.17 -1.91
N GLU A 901 -56.58 2.45 -2.23
CA GLU A 901 -56.48 2.93 -3.61
C GLU A 901 -55.37 2.21 -4.39
N CYS A 902 -54.21 1.98 -3.76
CA CYS A 902 -53.12 1.19 -4.37
C CYS A 902 -53.53 -0.26 -4.63
N LEU A 903 -54.34 -0.85 -3.75
CA LEU A 903 -54.89 -2.21 -3.90
C LEU A 903 -55.85 -2.30 -5.08
N GLU A 904 -56.76 -1.34 -5.23
CA GLU A 904 -57.68 -1.25 -6.37
C GLU A 904 -56.92 -1.10 -7.69
N LYS A 905 -55.86 -0.29 -7.68
CA LYS A 905 -54.94 -0.07 -8.79
C LYS A 905 -53.99 -1.25 -9.05
N ARG A 906 -54.17 -2.39 -8.36
CA ARG A 906 -53.36 -3.61 -8.46
C ARG A 906 -51.87 -3.40 -8.18
N LYS A 907 -51.51 -2.32 -7.47
CA LYS A 907 -50.15 -2.01 -7.01
C LYS A 907 -49.88 -2.70 -5.68
N TYR A 908 -49.97 -4.03 -5.67
CA TYR A 908 -50.00 -4.84 -4.44
C TYR A 908 -48.78 -4.64 -3.53
N ALA A 909 -47.57 -4.48 -4.11
CA ALA A 909 -46.37 -4.23 -3.33
C ALA A 909 -46.44 -2.92 -2.53
N ARG A 910 -46.84 -1.82 -3.19
CA ARG A 910 -47.02 -0.51 -2.54
C ARG A 910 -48.19 -0.51 -1.55
N ALA A 911 -49.28 -1.18 -1.92
CA ALA A 911 -50.42 -1.33 -1.02
C ALA A 911 -50.02 -2.06 0.26
N LEU A 912 -49.24 -3.14 0.14
CA LEU A 912 -48.75 -3.89 1.29
C LEU A 912 -47.84 -3.05 2.19
N GLU A 913 -46.94 -2.25 1.64
CA GLU A 913 -46.07 -1.35 2.43
C GLU A 913 -46.88 -0.43 3.33
N ILE A 914 -48.00 0.12 2.82
CA ILE A 914 -48.87 1.04 3.55
C ILE A 914 -49.79 0.29 4.51
N LEU A 915 -50.37 -0.83 4.07
CA LEU A 915 -51.42 -1.54 4.81
C LEU A 915 -50.91 -2.52 5.85
N ARG A 916 -49.61 -2.88 5.82
CA ARG A 916 -49.00 -3.83 6.76
C ARG A 916 -49.33 -3.59 8.25
N PRO A 917 -49.38 -2.35 8.78
CA PRO A 917 -49.67 -2.12 10.20
C PRO A 917 -51.10 -2.44 10.63
N TYR A 918 -52.05 -2.57 9.69
CA TYR A 918 -53.48 -2.68 10.01
C TYR A 918 -53.97 -4.11 10.20
N GLU A 919 -53.27 -5.11 9.64
CA GLU A 919 -53.56 -6.55 9.75
C GLU A 919 -55.05 -6.94 9.53
N ASP A 920 -55.67 -6.34 8.52
CA ASP A 920 -57.10 -6.53 8.19
C ASP A 920 -57.34 -7.29 6.87
N MET A 921 -58.61 -7.35 6.43
CA MET A 921 -59.03 -8.01 5.18
C MET A 921 -58.22 -7.53 3.98
N ASN A 922 -58.06 -6.21 3.82
CA ASN A 922 -57.32 -5.61 2.71
C ASN A 922 -55.84 -5.96 2.78
N THR A 923 -55.26 -5.94 3.98
CA THR A 923 -53.89 -6.39 4.20
C THR A 923 -53.70 -7.85 3.79
N ALA A 924 -54.64 -8.74 4.15
CA ALA A 924 -54.61 -10.14 3.78
C ALA A 924 -54.77 -10.37 2.27
N ILE A 925 -55.62 -9.58 1.59
CA ILE A 925 -55.75 -9.57 0.13
C ILE A 925 -54.44 -9.13 -0.52
N ALA A 926 -53.76 -8.10 0.00
CA ALA A 926 -52.46 -7.67 -0.53
C ALA A 926 -51.39 -8.78 -0.39
N TYR A 927 -51.35 -9.47 0.75
CA TYR A 927 -50.47 -10.63 0.95
C TYR A 927 -50.80 -11.78 -0.02
N MET A 928 -52.08 -12.13 -0.18
CA MET A 928 -52.53 -13.19 -1.11
C MET A 928 -52.19 -12.85 -2.57
N SER A 929 -52.40 -11.59 -2.97
CA SER A 929 -52.13 -11.11 -4.34
C SER A 929 -50.64 -11.03 -4.67
N LEU A 930 -49.75 -11.12 -3.68
CA LEU A 930 -48.30 -11.25 -3.89
C LEU A 930 -47.80 -12.70 -3.80
N GLY A 931 -48.68 -13.66 -3.47
CA GLY A 931 -48.34 -15.07 -3.27
C GLY A 931 -47.81 -15.40 -1.87
N TYR A 932 -47.97 -14.51 -0.89
CA TYR A 932 -47.63 -14.76 0.52
C TYR A 932 -48.75 -15.50 1.25
N ASP A 933 -49.12 -16.68 0.72
CA ASP A 933 -50.35 -17.38 1.06
C ASP A 933 -50.45 -17.74 2.56
N LYS A 934 -49.34 -18.13 3.20
CA LYS A 934 -49.31 -18.44 4.65
C LYS A 934 -49.57 -17.21 5.54
N ALA A 935 -49.02 -16.06 5.15
CA ALA A 935 -49.20 -14.82 5.91
C ALA A 935 -50.64 -14.31 5.77
N ALA A 936 -51.19 -14.38 4.55
CA ALA A 936 -52.59 -14.07 4.30
C ALA A 936 -53.52 -14.98 5.11
N LEU A 937 -53.26 -16.29 5.12
CA LEU A 937 -54.08 -17.27 5.85
C LEU A 937 -54.10 -17.01 7.36
N ARG A 938 -52.95 -16.63 7.94
CA ARG A 938 -52.86 -16.24 9.35
C ARG A 938 -53.76 -15.05 9.67
N ILE A 939 -53.74 -14.02 8.82
CA ILE A 939 -54.56 -12.83 9.01
C ILE A 939 -56.05 -13.18 8.86
N PHE A 940 -56.43 -13.92 7.80
CA PHE A 940 -57.82 -14.37 7.62
C PHE A 940 -58.33 -15.27 8.75
N GLY A 941 -57.45 -16.01 9.43
CA GLY A 941 -57.82 -16.82 10.60
C GLY A 941 -58.18 -15.99 11.84
N ASN A 942 -57.64 -14.77 11.95
CA ASN A 942 -57.91 -13.85 13.05
C ASN A 942 -59.12 -12.93 12.78
N LEU A 943 -59.64 -12.90 11.55
CA LEU A 943 -60.78 -12.09 11.15
C LEU A 943 -62.12 -12.80 11.41
N PRO A 944 -63.24 -12.04 11.49
CA PRO A 944 -64.58 -12.63 11.56
C PRO A 944 -64.85 -13.54 10.36
N GLN A 945 -65.38 -14.75 10.61
CA GLN A 945 -65.56 -15.79 9.60
C GLN A 945 -66.83 -15.56 8.76
N THR A 946 -66.75 -14.63 7.80
CA THR A 946 -67.75 -14.36 6.76
C THR A 946 -67.61 -15.30 5.56
N ALA A 947 -68.62 -15.36 4.68
CA ALA A 947 -68.57 -16.12 3.42
C ALA A 947 -67.31 -15.80 2.60
N GLU A 948 -66.97 -14.52 2.45
CA GLU A 948 -65.79 -14.05 1.71
C GLU A 948 -64.48 -14.50 2.35
N THR A 949 -64.35 -14.39 3.68
CA THR A 949 -63.13 -14.83 4.38
C THR A 949 -62.92 -16.34 4.25
N LYS A 950 -63.97 -17.15 4.39
CA LYS A 950 -63.91 -18.61 4.19
C LYS A 950 -63.59 -18.97 2.75
N TYR A 951 -64.17 -18.26 1.78
CA TYR A 951 -63.87 -18.43 0.36
C TYR A 951 -62.39 -18.14 0.06
N MET A 952 -61.85 -17.03 0.59
CA MET A 952 -60.44 -16.67 0.44
C MET A 952 -59.51 -17.66 1.13
N GLN A 953 -59.86 -18.15 2.31
CA GLN A 953 -59.14 -19.25 2.96
C GLN A 953 -59.19 -20.54 2.13
N ALA A 954 -60.30 -20.87 1.48
CA ALA A 954 -60.42 -22.04 0.60
C ALA A 954 -59.44 -21.95 -0.57
N ILE A 955 -59.32 -20.78 -1.21
CA ILE A 955 -58.31 -20.52 -2.27
C ILE A 955 -56.90 -20.74 -1.74
N LEU A 956 -56.57 -20.15 -0.58
CA LEU A 956 -55.24 -20.27 0.02
C LEU A 956 -54.91 -21.72 0.39
N GLN A 957 -55.86 -22.46 0.95
CA GLN A 957 -55.68 -23.86 1.29
C GLN A 957 -55.51 -24.73 0.03
N ALA A 958 -56.24 -24.42 -1.05
CA ALA A 958 -56.05 -25.06 -2.34
C ALA A 958 -54.64 -24.80 -2.91
N ARG A 959 -54.12 -23.58 -2.81
CA ARG A 959 -52.74 -23.23 -3.21
C ARG A 959 -51.68 -23.94 -2.38
N LEU A 960 -51.94 -24.14 -1.09
CA LEU A 960 -51.06 -24.86 -0.16
C LEU A 960 -51.14 -26.39 -0.30
N GLY A 961 -52.06 -26.91 -1.13
CA GLY A 961 -52.25 -28.35 -1.36
C GLY A 961 -53.16 -29.06 -0.35
N ASN A 962 -53.78 -28.32 0.57
CA ASN A 962 -54.70 -28.87 1.58
C ASN A 962 -56.12 -28.97 1.01
N GLU A 963 -56.32 -29.87 0.04
CA GLU A 963 -57.55 -29.95 -0.75
C GLU A 963 -58.80 -30.22 0.11
N GLU A 964 -58.75 -31.15 1.08
CA GLU A 964 -59.90 -31.48 1.92
C GLU A 964 -60.40 -30.27 2.72
N GLN A 965 -59.47 -29.50 3.29
CA GLN A 965 -59.79 -28.31 4.06
C GLN A 965 -60.30 -27.19 3.15
N ALA A 966 -59.74 -27.06 1.94
CA ALA A 966 -60.22 -26.13 0.94
C ALA A 966 -61.67 -26.43 0.53
N VAL A 967 -62.02 -27.71 0.29
CA VAL A 967 -63.39 -28.12 -0.05
C VAL A 967 -64.37 -27.83 1.08
N ARG A 968 -64.02 -28.15 2.34
CA ARG A 968 -64.89 -27.84 3.50
C ARG A 968 -65.15 -26.34 3.66
N LEU A 969 -64.10 -25.53 3.52
CA LEU A 969 -64.21 -24.07 3.59
C LEU A 969 -65.01 -23.51 2.42
N LEU A 970 -64.86 -24.07 1.21
CA LEU A 970 -65.63 -23.68 0.03
C LEU A 970 -67.12 -23.99 0.21
N LEU A 971 -67.47 -25.21 0.64
CA LEU A 971 -68.86 -25.58 0.90
C LEU A 971 -69.47 -24.67 1.97
N SER A 972 -68.75 -24.45 3.07
CA SER A 972 -69.22 -23.55 4.12
C SER A 972 -69.35 -22.09 3.67
N ALA A 973 -68.54 -21.64 2.70
CA ALA A 973 -68.69 -20.30 2.11
C ALA A 973 -69.92 -20.23 1.19
N VAL A 974 -70.20 -21.29 0.42
CA VAL A 974 -71.38 -21.39 -0.46
C VAL A 974 -72.68 -21.48 0.35
N ASP A 975 -72.68 -22.20 1.47
CA ASP A 975 -73.82 -22.27 2.39
C ASP A 975 -74.16 -20.89 2.99
N MET A 976 -73.16 -20.00 3.11
CA MET A 976 -73.33 -18.64 3.60
C MET A 976 -73.72 -17.64 2.49
N ASP A 977 -73.12 -17.77 1.30
CA ASP A 977 -73.45 -16.98 0.10
C ASP A 977 -73.32 -17.84 -1.16
N GLU A 978 -74.48 -18.17 -1.77
CA GLU A 978 -74.56 -19.01 -2.97
C GLU A 978 -73.78 -18.44 -4.16
N LYS A 979 -73.53 -17.12 -4.21
CA LYS A 979 -72.75 -16.49 -5.29
C LYS A 979 -71.33 -17.03 -5.38
N MET A 980 -70.80 -17.58 -4.29
CA MET A 980 -69.48 -18.20 -4.24
C MET A 980 -69.39 -19.45 -5.13
N LYS A 981 -70.51 -20.14 -5.42
CA LYS A 981 -70.56 -21.27 -6.37
C LYS A 981 -70.15 -20.84 -7.77
N PHE A 982 -70.74 -19.75 -8.28
CA PHE A 982 -70.43 -19.22 -9.61
C PHE A 982 -69.01 -18.66 -9.68
N ARG A 983 -68.53 -18.05 -8.59
CA ARG A 983 -67.16 -17.52 -8.52
C ARG A 983 -66.11 -18.64 -8.48
N ALA A 984 -66.38 -19.74 -7.80
CA ALA A 984 -65.47 -20.90 -7.73
C ALA A 984 -65.15 -21.48 -9.12
N ASN A 985 -66.09 -21.41 -10.07
CA ASN A 985 -65.85 -21.89 -11.44
C ASN A 985 -64.89 -21.00 -12.23
N LEU A 986 -64.77 -19.71 -11.87
CA LEU A 986 -63.87 -18.73 -12.51
C LEU A 986 -62.45 -18.79 -11.95
N ASP A 987 -62.29 -19.13 -10.67
CA ASP A 987 -60.99 -19.21 -10.01
C ASP A 987 -60.41 -20.63 -10.23
N PRO A 988 -59.30 -20.81 -10.97
CA PRO A 988 -58.89 -22.13 -11.44
C PRO A 988 -58.44 -23.07 -10.32
N GLU A 989 -58.03 -22.55 -9.16
CA GLU A 989 -57.73 -23.34 -7.95
C GLU A 989 -58.96 -24.12 -7.47
N LEU A 990 -60.09 -23.42 -7.35
CA LEU A 990 -61.34 -24.00 -6.89
C LEU A 990 -62.06 -24.73 -8.03
N SER A 991 -62.04 -24.21 -9.26
CA SER A 991 -62.60 -24.88 -10.45
C SER A 991 -62.00 -26.27 -10.67
N ALA A 992 -60.69 -26.43 -10.41
CA ALA A 992 -60.04 -27.74 -10.45
C ALA A 992 -60.58 -28.69 -9.37
N LEU A 993 -60.79 -28.21 -8.14
CA LEU A 993 -61.39 -28.99 -7.05
C LEU A 993 -62.85 -29.33 -7.33
N VAL A 994 -63.64 -28.36 -7.82
CA VAL A 994 -65.05 -28.55 -8.20
C VAL A 994 -65.18 -29.66 -9.25
N LYS A 995 -64.33 -29.66 -10.29
CA LYS A 995 -64.31 -30.73 -11.29
C LYS A 995 -63.82 -32.07 -10.74
N LYS A 996 -62.77 -32.05 -9.92
CA LYS A 996 -62.16 -33.28 -9.35
C LYS A 996 -63.09 -34.01 -8.39
N TYR A 997 -63.78 -33.26 -7.52
CA TYR A 997 -64.69 -33.79 -6.51
C TYR A 997 -66.16 -33.82 -6.97
N GLY A 998 -66.45 -33.38 -8.20
CA GLY A 998 -67.81 -33.35 -8.74
C GLY A 998 -68.77 -32.48 -7.94
N LEU A 999 -68.27 -31.37 -7.38
CA LEU A 999 -69.05 -30.46 -6.55
C LEU A 999 -70.02 -29.64 -7.43
N PHE A 1000 -71.20 -29.34 -6.90
CA PHE A 1000 -72.19 -28.46 -7.53
C PHE A 1000 -72.72 -28.89 -8.90
N LYS A 1001 -72.76 -30.20 -9.20
CA LYS A 1001 -73.52 -30.71 -10.36
C LYS A 1001 -74.96 -30.20 -10.27
N GLU A 1002 -75.46 -29.65 -11.36
CA GLU A 1002 -76.88 -29.34 -11.50
C GLU A 1002 -77.61 -30.69 -11.62
N GLU A 1003 -78.59 -30.93 -10.75
CA GLU A 1003 -79.65 -31.89 -11.06
C GLU A 1003 -80.42 -31.26 -12.21
N ASP A 1004 -80.30 -31.83 -13.40
CA ASP A 1004 -81.17 -31.53 -14.54
C ASP A 1004 -82.60 -32.01 -14.18
N ASP A 1005 -83.29 -31.27 -13.31
CA ASP A 1005 -84.73 -31.39 -13.12
C ASP A 1005 -85.42 -30.55 -14.21
N TRP A 1006 -85.39 -31.06 -15.45
CA TRP A 1006 -86.36 -30.78 -16.52
C TRP A 1006 -86.61 -32.03 -17.37
#